data_AF-A0A1W5D173-F1
#
_entry.id   AF-A0A1W5D173-F1
#
_cell.length_a   1.000
_cell.length_b   1.000
_cell.length_c   1.000
_cell.angle_alpha   90.00
_cell.angle_beta   90.00
_cell.angle_gamma   90.00
#
_symmetry.space_group_name_H-M   'P 1'
#
loop_
_entity.id
_entity.type
_entity.pdbx_description
1 polymer ?
#
loop_
_entity_poly.entity_id
_entity_poly.type
_entity_poly.pdbx_seq_one_letter_code
_entity_poly.pdbx_strand_id
1 'polypeptide(L)'
;MDRVIGVLGGGQLGRMLTEAANRLNISVVTLDAEGSPAKQINANSNHVNGSFKDPTAIRRLARDCDVLTVEIEHVDTEVLEELARGTGIRNDRNLVKGTKVKIQPSWRTIRIIQDKYRQKEYLLGLEIATAQSLPLEDGSTGELEQIAGRLGYPLMLKSRTEAYDGRGNHPVRSASEIRTALDTLRDRPLYAEQWADFQAELAVMVVKTEDDTTGDWKKATLAYPVVETVHEDSICKLVYAPARGVSSTVMQEAQNLARRAVAGFWGKGVFGVEMFLLRDGKLLVKEIAPRPHNSGHYTIEACPISQYDAHEALSVPGARIHLYGKGDARPGRKMGHITIVASSMKAGESQIKPLVELIDQIRAERKHPSAGRSTSASASGSKLTPSERRPLVAVTMGSDSDRVTITSAHRTPSRMFQFAQDAAGMGVKVIIAAAGGAAHLPGMIASSTPLPVIGVPVKGSTLDGMDSLLSIVQMPRGVPVATVGINNSINAAQLAVRILGVTDDGIRNRLETYLADQERTVVVKAERMESVGFDGYTICDNLTWKNLDGQQLKYRSDFRPAARYLYFHYLMAILKAEKNASGTACQKIAWATPGKYIRQNVLTALVREVGNVDPSEAKVFKEHAIPESETVSGENVSDLSRELLADACLEKMEEEDWEEDD
;
A
#
# COMPACT_ATOMS: atom_id res chain seq x y z
N MET A 1 9.85 10.69 -32.00
CA MET A 1 8.62 10.80 -31.19
C MET A 1 8.66 9.67 -30.21
N ASP A 2 8.79 10.02 -28.94
CA ASP A 2 8.84 9.05 -27.86
C ASP A 2 7.43 8.47 -27.68
N ARG A 3 7.35 7.14 -27.56
CA ARG A 3 6.06 6.44 -27.45
C ARG A 3 5.40 6.75 -26.12
N VAL A 4 4.08 6.88 -26.14
CA VAL A 4 3.26 7.04 -24.94
C VAL A 4 2.38 5.82 -24.73
N ILE A 5 2.53 5.17 -23.58
CA ILE A 5 1.65 4.08 -23.11
C ILE A 5 0.67 4.66 -22.10
N GLY A 6 -0.62 4.48 -22.37
CA GLY A 6 -1.70 4.71 -21.43
C GLY A 6 -1.95 3.47 -20.60
N VAL A 7 -2.03 3.62 -19.28
CA VAL A 7 -2.39 2.54 -18.36
C VAL A 7 -3.71 2.86 -17.67
N LEU A 8 -4.68 1.97 -17.82
CA LEU A 8 -5.95 2.01 -17.12
C LEU A 8 -5.81 1.32 -15.76
N GLY A 9 -5.79 2.11 -14.68
CA GLY A 9 -5.44 1.67 -13.33
C GLY A 9 -4.03 2.12 -12.94
N GLY A 10 -3.90 2.61 -11.70
CA GLY A 10 -2.68 3.17 -11.14
C GLY A 10 -2.27 2.56 -9.80
N GLY A 11 -2.70 1.33 -9.50
CA GLY A 11 -2.27 0.54 -8.36
C GLY A 11 -0.82 0.04 -8.46
N GLN A 12 -0.50 -1.00 -7.69
CA GLN A 12 0.86 -1.53 -7.56
C GLN A 12 1.38 -2.16 -8.85
N LEU A 13 0.52 -2.77 -9.67
CA LEU A 13 0.97 -3.37 -10.93
C LEU A 13 1.29 -2.26 -11.94
N GLY A 14 0.47 -1.20 -11.96
CA GLY A 14 0.69 -0.02 -12.79
C GLY A 14 1.97 0.74 -12.38
N ARG A 15 2.27 0.75 -11.08
CA ARG A 15 3.54 1.26 -10.55
C ARG A 15 4.74 0.48 -11.06
N MET A 16 4.77 -0.84 -10.86
CA MET A 16 5.89 -1.67 -11.35
C MET A 16 6.02 -1.65 -12.88
N LEU A 17 4.90 -1.53 -13.59
CA LEU A 17 4.89 -1.32 -15.04
C LEU A 17 5.58 -0.01 -15.42
N THR A 18 5.25 1.08 -14.72
CA THR A 18 5.86 2.40 -14.92
C THR A 18 7.36 2.39 -14.61
N GLU A 19 7.79 1.68 -13.55
CA GLU A 19 9.21 1.52 -13.23
C GLU A 19 9.97 0.82 -14.37
N ALA A 20 9.41 -0.26 -14.92
CA ALA A 20 9.98 -0.97 -16.06
C ALA A 20 10.02 -0.09 -17.34
N ALA A 21 8.94 0.64 -17.62
CA ALA A 21 8.84 1.52 -18.78
C ALA A 21 9.86 2.67 -18.73
N ASN A 22 10.05 3.28 -17.56
CA ASN A 22 11.02 4.36 -17.36
C ASN A 22 12.45 3.90 -17.67
N ARG A 23 12.81 2.66 -17.29
CA ARG A 23 14.13 2.07 -17.62
C ARG A 23 14.31 1.86 -19.13
N LEU A 24 13.22 1.68 -19.86
CA LEU A 24 13.17 1.57 -21.32
C LEU A 24 13.05 2.92 -22.03
N ASN A 25 13.06 4.03 -21.29
CA ASN A 25 12.78 5.37 -21.80
C ASN A 25 11.45 5.45 -22.58
N ILE A 26 10.44 4.71 -22.11
CA ILE A 26 9.07 4.73 -22.63
C ILE A 26 8.22 5.61 -21.74
N SER A 27 7.51 6.57 -22.32
CA SER A 27 6.64 7.47 -21.56
C SER A 27 5.36 6.75 -21.17
N VAL A 28 5.02 6.78 -19.89
CA VAL A 28 3.76 6.23 -19.36
C VAL A 28 2.85 7.35 -18.86
N VAL A 29 1.57 7.26 -19.19
CA VAL A 29 0.49 8.07 -18.60
C VAL A 29 -0.57 7.14 -18.02
N THR A 30 -1.17 7.55 -16.92
CA THR A 30 -2.03 6.68 -16.09
C THR A 30 -3.36 7.35 -15.82
N LEU A 31 -4.45 6.59 -15.94
CA LEU A 31 -5.79 6.99 -15.51
C LEU A 31 -6.15 6.29 -14.19
N ASP A 32 -6.19 7.07 -13.12
CA ASP A 32 -6.62 6.66 -11.77
C ASP A 32 -6.82 7.91 -10.87
N ALA A 33 -7.01 7.76 -9.57
CA ALA A 33 -6.97 8.84 -8.57
C ALA A 33 -5.61 9.55 -8.55
N GLU A 34 -5.60 10.82 -8.12
CA GLU A 34 -4.44 11.72 -8.13
C GLU A 34 -3.25 11.20 -7.29
N GLY A 35 -3.52 10.48 -6.20
CA GLY A 35 -2.50 9.88 -5.32
C GLY A 35 -2.25 8.38 -5.54
N SER A 36 -2.67 7.82 -6.67
CA SER A 36 -2.51 6.38 -6.96
C SER A 36 -1.02 5.96 -7.02
N PRO A 37 -0.65 4.75 -6.56
CA PRO A 37 0.75 4.29 -6.50
C PRO A 37 1.59 4.50 -7.77
N ALA A 38 1.01 4.30 -8.95
CA ALA A 38 1.68 4.49 -10.23
C ALA A 38 2.00 5.96 -10.52
N LYS A 39 1.11 6.89 -10.16
CA LYS A 39 1.33 8.33 -10.36
C LYS A 39 2.38 8.89 -9.41
N GLN A 40 2.49 8.35 -8.21
CA GLN A 40 3.47 8.82 -7.21
C GLN A 40 4.92 8.73 -7.69
N ILE A 41 5.22 7.78 -8.58
CA ILE A 41 6.57 7.56 -9.10
C ILE A 41 6.75 8.07 -10.54
N ASN A 42 5.68 8.61 -11.12
CA ASN A 42 5.66 9.02 -12.52
C ASN A 42 5.67 10.54 -12.61
N ALA A 43 6.76 11.08 -13.15
CA ALA A 43 6.93 12.51 -13.30
C ALA A 43 6.09 13.12 -14.45
N ASN A 44 5.39 12.30 -15.23
CA ASN A 44 4.61 12.76 -16.38
C ASN A 44 3.35 13.51 -15.94
N SER A 45 3.25 14.80 -16.25
CA SER A 45 2.09 15.62 -15.87
C SER A 45 0.80 15.28 -16.64
N ASN A 46 0.86 14.46 -17.69
CA ASN A 46 -0.29 14.14 -18.55
C ASN A 46 -1.18 13.01 -18.00
N HIS A 47 -1.01 12.63 -16.72
CA HIS A 47 -1.93 11.76 -16.03
C HIS A 47 -3.38 12.27 -16.09
N VAL A 48 -4.34 11.34 -16.15
CA VAL A 48 -5.76 11.68 -16.08
C VAL A 48 -6.28 11.29 -14.69
N ASN A 49 -6.84 12.25 -13.98
CA ASN A 49 -7.53 12.00 -12.71
C ASN A 49 -8.96 11.56 -12.99
N GLY A 50 -9.36 10.40 -12.48
CA GLY A 50 -10.70 9.86 -12.68
C GLY A 50 -10.76 8.34 -12.55
N SER A 51 -11.93 7.79 -12.80
CA SER A 51 -12.12 6.34 -12.81
C SER A 51 -11.73 5.75 -14.17
N PHE A 52 -10.99 4.65 -14.17
CA PHE A 52 -10.77 3.81 -15.35
C PHE A 52 -12.02 3.02 -15.79
N LYS A 53 -13.16 3.24 -15.13
CA LYS A 53 -14.50 2.82 -15.58
C LYS A 53 -15.29 3.96 -16.26
N ASP A 54 -14.79 5.21 -16.25
CA ASP A 54 -15.48 6.33 -16.90
C ASP A 54 -15.09 6.43 -18.39
N PRO A 55 -16.05 6.27 -19.32
CA PRO A 55 -15.84 6.45 -20.75
C PRO A 55 -15.14 7.75 -21.14
N THR A 56 -15.46 8.85 -20.45
CA THR A 56 -14.94 10.17 -20.79
C THR A 56 -13.46 10.26 -20.44
N ALA A 57 -13.09 9.82 -19.24
CA ALA A 57 -11.71 9.77 -18.81
C ALA A 57 -10.86 8.81 -19.66
N ILE A 58 -11.40 7.64 -20.05
CA ILE A 58 -10.70 6.69 -20.94
C ILE A 58 -10.41 7.34 -22.29
N ARG A 59 -11.38 8.02 -22.91
CA ARG A 59 -11.18 8.75 -24.18
C ARG A 59 -10.13 9.86 -24.05
N ARG A 60 -10.14 10.57 -22.92
CA ARG A 60 -9.15 11.62 -22.64
C ARG A 60 -7.73 11.05 -22.58
N LEU A 61 -7.52 9.95 -21.86
CA LEU A 61 -6.21 9.28 -21.79
C LEU A 61 -5.78 8.78 -23.17
N ALA A 62 -6.69 8.11 -23.88
CA ALA A 62 -6.42 7.51 -25.18
C ALA A 62 -6.01 8.51 -26.27
N ARG A 63 -6.38 9.79 -26.14
CA ARG A 63 -6.06 10.83 -27.12
C ARG A 63 -4.56 11.00 -27.33
N ASP A 64 -3.80 10.91 -26.25
CA ASP A 64 -2.38 11.24 -26.23
C ASP A 64 -1.51 9.97 -26.08
N CYS A 65 -2.08 8.78 -26.33
CA CYS A 65 -1.41 7.48 -26.22
C CYS A 65 -1.26 6.77 -27.58
N ASP A 66 -0.13 6.08 -27.77
CA ASP A 66 0.07 5.15 -28.89
C ASP A 66 -0.51 3.76 -28.60
N VAL A 67 -0.37 3.32 -27.35
CA VAL A 67 -0.83 2.04 -26.84
C VAL A 67 -1.59 2.27 -25.54
N LEU A 68 -2.71 1.58 -25.36
CA LEU A 68 -3.49 1.54 -24.14
C LEU A 68 -3.45 0.11 -23.58
N THR A 69 -3.02 -0.04 -22.34
CA THR A 69 -3.01 -1.29 -21.60
C THR A 69 -3.82 -1.17 -20.31
N VAL A 70 -4.06 -2.30 -19.65
CA VAL A 70 -4.86 -2.38 -18.42
C VAL A 70 -4.03 -2.93 -17.28
N GLU A 71 -4.11 -2.27 -16.13
CA GLU A 71 -3.63 -2.81 -14.87
C GLU A 71 -4.65 -3.78 -14.25
N ILE A 72 -5.92 -3.56 -14.52
CA ILE A 72 -7.02 -4.34 -13.99
C ILE A 72 -8.03 -4.61 -15.09
N GLU A 73 -8.58 -5.81 -15.12
CA GLU A 73 -9.51 -6.22 -16.18
C GLU A 73 -10.88 -5.53 -16.07
N HIS A 74 -11.23 -4.91 -14.95
CA HIS A 74 -12.54 -4.28 -14.69
C HIS A 74 -12.67 -2.85 -15.27
N VAL A 75 -12.48 -2.73 -16.58
CA VAL A 75 -12.58 -1.49 -17.38
C VAL A 75 -13.78 -1.51 -18.33
N ASP A 76 -14.19 -0.35 -18.86
CA ASP A 76 -15.27 -0.29 -19.86
C ASP A 76 -14.79 -0.80 -21.23
N THR A 77 -15.19 -2.02 -21.61
CA THR A 77 -14.76 -2.61 -22.89
C THR A 77 -15.55 -2.11 -24.11
N GLU A 78 -16.67 -1.41 -23.94
CA GLU A 78 -17.41 -0.80 -25.06
C GLU A 78 -16.63 0.39 -25.60
N VAL A 79 -16.10 1.22 -24.70
CA VAL A 79 -15.26 2.36 -25.05
C VAL A 79 -13.93 1.90 -25.66
N LEU A 80 -13.34 0.82 -25.14
CA LEU A 80 -12.16 0.22 -25.76
C LEU A 80 -12.47 -0.30 -27.17
N GLU A 81 -13.62 -0.94 -27.37
CA GLU A 81 -14.04 -1.37 -28.71
C GLU A 81 -14.23 -0.19 -29.66
N GLU A 82 -14.89 0.88 -29.22
CA GLU A 82 -15.09 2.13 -29.97
C GLU A 82 -13.75 2.73 -30.42
N LEU A 83 -12.81 2.87 -29.48
CA LEU A 83 -11.46 3.39 -29.72
C LEU A 83 -10.68 2.51 -30.69
N ALA A 84 -10.72 1.19 -30.53
CA ALA A 84 -10.01 0.25 -31.41
C ALA A 84 -10.59 0.22 -32.83
N ARG A 85 -11.91 0.39 -32.99
CA ARG A 85 -12.57 0.43 -34.30
C ARG A 85 -12.46 1.79 -35.00
N GLY A 86 -12.10 2.85 -34.27
CA GLY A 86 -12.08 4.22 -34.79
C GLY A 86 -13.47 4.77 -35.09
N THR A 87 -14.52 4.20 -34.50
CA THR A 87 -15.94 4.50 -34.78
C THR A 87 -16.56 5.42 -33.73
N GLY A 88 -15.84 6.45 -33.29
CA GLY A 88 -16.33 7.40 -32.28
C GLY A 88 -17.77 7.83 -32.58
N ILE A 89 -18.69 7.56 -31.65
CA ILE A 89 -20.10 7.95 -31.78
C ILE A 89 -20.15 9.48 -31.86
N ARG A 90 -20.84 9.96 -32.90
CA ARG A 90 -20.85 11.29 -33.49
C ARG A 90 -21.34 12.47 -32.62
N ASN A 91 -21.40 12.34 -31.29
CA ASN A 91 -22.11 13.33 -30.46
C ASN A 91 -21.25 14.30 -29.67
N ASP A 92 -19.92 14.14 -29.65
CA ASP A 92 -19.04 15.15 -29.05
C ASP A 92 -18.24 15.87 -30.15
N ARG A 93 -18.50 17.18 -30.33
CA ARG A 93 -17.92 18.03 -31.38
C ARG A 93 -16.38 18.17 -31.32
N ASN A 94 -15.74 17.48 -30.39
CA ASN A 94 -14.30 17.50 -30.13
C ASN A 94 -13.58 16.16 -30.32
N LEU A 95 -14.25 15.08 -30.76
CA LEU A 95 -13.52 13.87 -31.17
C LEU A 95 -12.85 14.11 -32.52
N VAL A 96 -11.54 14.36 -32.49
CA VAL A 96 -10.69 14.35 -33.67
C VAL A 96 -10.78 12.96 -34.29
N LYS A 97 -11.39 12.91 -35.48
CA LYS A 97 -11.45 11.75 -36.36
C LYS A 97 -10.02 11.22 -36.58
N GLY A 98 -9.67 10.05 -36.03
CA GLY A 98 -8.48 9.31 -36.46
C GLY A 98 -7.41 8.93 -35.42
N THR A 99 -7.64 9.03 -34.11
CA THR A 99 -6.67 8.56 -33.10
C THR A 99 -6.61 7.02 -33.08
N LYS A 100 -5.63 6.44 -33.78
CA LYS A 100 -5.37 4.99 -33.82
C LYS A 100 -4.58 4.52 -32.59
N VAL A 101 -5.17 4.63 -31.40
CA VAL A 101 -4.59 4.00 -30.20
C VAL A 101 -4.71 2.48 -30.32
N LYS A 102 -3.62 1.75 -30.06
CA LYS A 102 -3.65 0.27 -30.02
C LYS A 102 -4.02 -0.20 -28.62
N ILE A 103 -4.96 -1.13 -28.50
CA ILE A 103 -5.37 -1.66 -27.20
C ILE A 103 -4.77 -3.04 -27.02
N GLN A 104 -3.93 -3.20 -26.01
CA GLN A 104 -3.15 -4.42 -25.77
C GLN A 104 -3.16 -4.80 -24.27
N PRO A 105 -3.67 -5.99 -23.91
CA PRO A 105 -4.35 -6.97 -24.77
C PRO A 105 -5.62 -6.42 -25.43
N SER A 106 -6.15 -7.12 -26.43
CA SER A 106 -7.32 -6.65 -27.18
C SER A 106 -8.55 -6.50 -26.27
N TRP A 107 -9.40 -5.51 -26.54
CA TRP A 107 -10.69 -5.35 -25.87
C TRP A 107 -11.55 -6.63 -25.89
N ARG A 108 -11.42 -7.45 -26.93
CA ARG A 108 -12.13 -8.75 -27.04
C ARG A 108 -11.71 -9.72 -25.94
N THR A 109 -10.40 -9.78 -25.70
CA THR A 109 -9.79 -10.60 -24.67
C THR A 109 -10.20 -10.12 -23.29
N ILE A 110 -10.11 -8.82 -23.03
CA ILE A 110 -10.53 -8.22 -21.76
C ILE A 110 -12.01 -8.52 -21.50
N ARG A 111 -12.89 -8.34 -22.51
CA ARG A 111 -14.34 -8.59 -22.40
C ARG A 111 -14.66 -10.06 -22.08
N ILE A 112 -13.99 -11.01 -22.72
CA ILE A 112 -14.21 -12.44 -22.44
C ILE A 112 -13.74 -12.76 -21.01
N ILE A 113 -12.60 -12.23 -20.59
CA ILE A 113 -12.00 -12.53 -19.28
C ILE A 113 -12.77 -11.89 -18.11
N GLN A 114 -13.41 -10.73 -18.33
CA GLN A 114 -14.27 -10.09 -17.33
C GLN A 114 -15.42 -10.97 -16.83
N ASP A 115 -15.94 -11.86 -17.69
CA ASP A 115 -16.95 -12.86 -17.34
C ASP A 115 -16.28 -14.23 -17.16
N LYS A 116 -16.07 -14.63 -15.90
CA LYS A 116 -15.36 -15.85 -15.51
C LYS A 116 -16.02 -17.12 -16.06
N TYR A 117 -17.34 -17.13 -16.26
CA TYR A 117 -18.04 -18.26 -16.86
C TYR A 117 -17.80 -18.31 -18.37
N ARG A 118 -17.95 -17.18 -19.08
CA ARG A 118 -17.63 -17.10 -20.52
C ARG A 118 -16.17 -17.41 -20.82
N GLN A 119 -15.24 -17.03 -19.94
CA GLN A 119 -13.85 -17.42 -20.06
C GLN A 119 -13.70 -18.94 -20.07
N LYS A 120 -14.40 -19.66 -19.19
CA LYS A 120 -14.37 -21.14 -19.15
C LYS A 120 -14.99 -21.74 -20.40
N GLU A 121 -16.15 -21.27 -20.84
CA GLU A 121 -16.77 -21.74 -22.09
C GLU A 121 -15.84 -21.56 -23.29
N TYR A 122 -15.18 -20.39 -23.36
CA TYR A 122 -14.20 -20.10 -24.40
C TYR A 122 -13.00 -21.05 -24.36
N LEU A 123 -12.44 -21.30 -23.17
CA LEU A 123 -11.33 -22.23 -22.98
C LEU A 123 -11.70 -23.68 -23.33
N LEU A 124 -12.90 -24.13 -22.95
CA LEU A 124 -13.42 -25.45 -23.32
C LEU A 124 -13.55 -25.60 -24.83
N GLY A 125 -14.01 -24.56 -25.53
CA GLY A 125 -14.05 -24.53 -26.99
C GLY A 125 -12.68 -24.61 -27.68
N LEU A 126 -11.60 -24.33 -26.94
CA LEU A 126 -10.20 -24.48 -27.37
C LEU A 126 -9.56 -25.80 -26.90
N GLU A 127 -10.37 -26.73 -26.36
CA GLU A 127 -9.91 -27.99 -25.76
C GLU A 127 -8.92 -27.78 -24.62
N ILE A 128 -9.07 -26.67 -23.88
CA ILE A 128 -8.33 -26.39 -22.65
C ILE A 128 -9.17 -26.87 -21.47
N ALA A 129 -8.62 -27.81 -20.70
CA ALA A 129 -9.31 -28.38 -19.56
C ALA A 129 -9.53 -27.33 -18.46
N THR A 130 -10.78 -27.17 -18.03
CA THR A 130 -11.21 -26.41 -16.85
C THR A 130 -12.08 -27.31 -15.98
N ALA A 131 -12.32 -26.95 -14.72
CA ALA A 131 -13.35 -27.62 -13.95
C ALA A 131 -14.72 -27.44 -14.62
N GLN A 132 -15.57 -28.47 -14.50
CA GLN A 132 -16.92 -28.43 -15.06
C GLN A 132 -17.72 -27.30 -14.41
N SER A 133 -18.40 -26.49 -15.22
CA SER A 133 -19.19 -25.36 -14.73
C SER A 133 -20.52 -25.24 -15.44
N LEU A 134 -21.55 -24.74 -14.75
CA LEU A 134 -22.89 -24.49 -15.27
C LEU A 134 -23.36 -23.09 -14.86
N PRO A 135 -23.99 -22.31 -15.75
CA PRO A 135 -24.51 -20.99 -15.42
C PRO A 135 -25.77 -21.14 -14.56
N LEU A 136 -26.06 -20.12 -13.75
CA LEU A 136 -27.36 -19.93 -13.12
C LEU A 136 -28.08 -18.81 -13.88
N GLU A 137 -29.18 -19.14 -14.56
CA GLU A 137 -29.96 -18.21 -15.36
C GLU A 137 -31.07 -17.55 -14.53
N ASP A 138 -31.72 -18.32 -13.64
CA ASP A 138 -32.82 -17.82 -12.81
C ASP A 138 -32.39 -17.43 -11.39
N GLY A 139 -31.24 -17.95 -10.92
CA GLY A 139 -30.69 -17.62 -9.60
C GLY A 139 -31.52 -18.19 -8.44
N SER A 140 -32.38 -19.16 -8.72
CA SER A 140 -33.29 -19.76 -7.75
C SER A 140 -32.63 -20.91 -6.97
N THR A 141 -33.20 -21.20 -5.80
CA THR A 141 -32.81 -22.38 -5.01
C THR A 141 -32.97 -23.68 -5.81
N GLY A 142 -34.08 -23.81 -6.57
CA GLY A 142 -34.37 -25.02 -7.34
C GLY A 142 -33.41 -25.25 -8.51
N GLU A 143 -32.99 -24.18 -9.19
CA GLU A 143 -31.96 -24.27 -10.25
C GLU A 143 -30.61 -24.72 -9.67
N LEU A 144 -30.17 -24.12 -8.55
CA LEU A 144 -28.91 -24.50 -7.93
C LEU A 144 -28.95 -25.94 -7.37
N GLU A 145 -30.09 -26.43 -6.89
CA GLU A 145 -30.29 -27.83 -6.50
C GLU A 145 -30.12 -28.79 -7.70
N GLN A 146 -30.70 -28.47 -8.86
CA GLN A 146 -30.56 -29.26 -10.07
C GLN A 146 -29.12 -29.28 -10.58
N ILE A 147 -28.45 -28.12 -10.57
CA ILE A 147 -27.04 -28.01 -10.92
C ILE A 147 -26.17 -28.82 -9.96
N ALA A 148 -26.45 -28.76 -8.65
CA ALA A 148 -25.74 -29.57 -7.66
C ALA A 148 -25.95 -31.08 -7.87
N GLY A 149 -27.13 -31.50 -8.33
CA GLY A 149 -27.38 -32.89 -8.74
C GLY A 149 -26.50 -33.36 -9.90
N ARG A 150 -26.01 -32.43 -10.75
CA ARG A 150 -25.12 -32.72 -11.88
C ARG A 150 -23.63 -32.63 -11.53
N LEU A 151 -23.24 -31.62 -10.74
CA LEU A 151 -21.84 -31.36 -10.39
C LEU A 151 -21.37 -32.12 -9.13
N GLY A 152 -22.31 -32.49 -8.27
CA GLY A 152 -22.04 -33.08 -6.95
C GLY A 152 -21.71 -32.03 -5.89
N TYR A 153 -21.63 -32.49 -4.63
CA TYR A 153 -21.12 -31.71 -3.51
C TYR A 153 -19.74 -32.22 -3.05
N PRO A 154 -18.87 -31.34 -2.51
CA PRO A 154 -19.03 -29.89 -2.52
C PRO A 154 -18.98 -29.32 -3.95
N LEU A 155 -19.51 -28.12 -4.13
CA LEU A 155 -19.34 -27.30 -5.34
C LEU A 155 -18.97 -25.87 -4.94
N MET A 156 -18.56 -25.06 -5.90
CA MET A 156 -18.27 -23.64 -5.70
C MET A 156 -19.28 -22.78 -6.46
N LEU A 157 -20.08 -21.99 -5.75
CA LEU A 157 -20.92 -20.95 -6.36
C LEU A 157 -20.09 -19.69 -6.55
N LYS A 158 -20.15 -19.08 -7.74
CA LYS A 158 -19.30 -17.94 -8.10
C LYS A 158 -20.08 -16.85 -8.83
N SER A 159 -19.72 -15.60 -8.56
CA SER A 159 -20.08 -14.46 -9.38
C SER A 159 -19.35 -14.53 -10.72
N ARG A 160 -20.06 -14.26 -11.81
CA ARG A 160 -19.51 -14.25 -13.17
C ARG A 160 -18.58 -13.05 -13.38
N THR A 161 -18.90 -11.91 -12.78
CA THR A 161 -18.16 -10.65 -12.95
C THR A 161 -17.75 -10.07 -11.60
N GLU A 162 -16.78 -9.14 -11.62
CA GLU A 162 -16.29 -8.41 -10.43
C GLU A 162 -15.85 -9.31 -9.24
N ALA A 163 -15.38 -10.51 -9.55
CA ALA A 163 -14.82 -11.46 -8.58
C ALA A 163 -13.29 -11.37 -8.59
N TYR A 164 -12.70 -11.20 -7.40
CA TYR A 164 -11.25 -11.15 -7.14
C TYR A 164 -11.00 -11.47 -5.66
N ASP A 165 -9.83 -12.04 -5.33
CA ASP A 165 -9.38 -12.26 -3.95
C ASP A 165 -10.44 -12.91 -3.03
N GLY A 166 -11.14 -13.93 -3.54
CA GLY A 166 -12.22 -14.63 -2.84
C GLY A 166 -13.59 -13.95 -2.86
N ARG A 167 -13.64 -12.64 -3.10
CA ARG A 167 -14.90 -11.93 -3.27
C ARG A 167 -15.66 -12.49 -4.46
N GLY A 168 -16.93 -12.80 -4.24
CA GLY A 168 -17.77 -13.40 -5.28
C GLY A 168 -17.72 -14.92 -5.32
N ASN A 169 -17.04 -15.60 -4.38
CA ASN A 169 -17.03 -17.06 -4.28
C ASN A 169 -17.73 -17.52 -3.00
N HIS A 170 -18.49 -18.61 -3.06
CA HIS A 170 -19.10 -19.25 -1.91
C HIS A 170 -19.07 -20.78 -2.05
N PRO A 171 -18.33 -21.52 -1.19
CA PRO A 171 -18.39 -22.97 -1.15
C PRO A 171 -19.80 -23.43 -0.76
N VAL A 172 -20.33 -24.46 -1.44
CA VAL A 172 -21.60 -25.11 -1.09
C VAL A 172 -21.30 -26.58 -0.83
N ARG A 173 -21.33 -26.98 0.43
CA ARG A 173 -20.97 -28.34 0.88
C ARG A 173 -22.15 -29.30 0.89
N SER A 174 -23.37 -28.79 0.92
CA SER A 174 -24.59 -29.59 0.95
C SER A 174 -25.80 -28.76 0.52
N ALA A 175 -26.93 -29.42 0.28
CA ALA A 175 -28.18 -28.77 -0.11
C ALA A 175 -28.65 -27.71 0.92
N SER A 176 -28.37 -27.89 2.21
CA SER A 176 -28.76 -26.93 3.24
C SER A 176 -28.04 -25.58 3.13
N GLU A 177 -26.89 -25.51 2.46
CA GLU A 177 -26.10 -24.28 2.30
C GLU A 177 -26.53 -23.46 1.07
N ILE A 178 -27.37 -24.00 0.19
CA ILE A 178 -27.76 -23.35 -1.09
C ILE A 178 -28.36 -21.96 -0.86
N ARG A 179 -29.33 -21.84 0.06
CA ARG A 179 -30.00 -20.56 0.32
C ARG A 179 -29.01 -19.50 0.79
N THR A 180 -28.15 -19.87 1.76
CA THR A 180 -27.11 -18.96 2.27
C THR A 180 -26.13 -18.54 1.18
N ALA A 181 -25.75 -19.44 0.28
CA ALA A 181 -24.84 -19.13 -0.82
C ALA A 181 -25.44 -18.14 -1.82
N LEU A 182 -26.71 -18.35 -2.20
CA LEU A 182 -27.47 -17.43 -3.08
C LEU A 182 -27.66 -16.06 -2.41
N ASP A 183 -28.05 -16.04 -1.13
CA ASP A 183 -28.22 -14.78 -0.38
C ASP A 183 -26.90 -14.00 -0.28
N THR A 184 -25.77 -14.69 -0.09
CA THR A 184 -24.44 -14.06 -0.01
C THR A 184 -24.02 -13.43 -1.34
N LEU A 185 -24.33 -14.10 -2.45
CA LEU A 185 -23.94 -13.67 -3.80
C LEU A 185 -25.09 -13.00 -4.57
N ARG A 186 -26.16 -12.59 -3.88
CA ARG A 186 -27.34 -11.95 -4.48
C ARG A 186 -26.99 -10.75 -5.36
N ASP A 187 -27.91 -10.42 -6.26
CA ASP A 187 -27.81 -9.27 -7.17
C ASP A 187 -26.60 -9.34 -8.13
N ARG A 188 -26.08 -10.54 -8.38
CA ARG A 188 -24.96 -10.77 -9.30
C ARG A 188 -25.29 -11.89 -10.28
N PRO A 189 -24.76 -11.86 -11.50
CA PRO A 189 -24.81 -13.00 -12.40
C PRO A 189 -23.95 -14.14 -11.84
N LEU A 190 -24.51 -15.36 -11.72
CA LEU A 190 -23.85 -16.47 -11.04
C LEU A 190 -23.58 -17.67 -11.96
N TYR A 191 -22.64 -18.50 -11.55
CA TYR A 191 -22.42 -19.84 -12.09
C TYR A 191 -21.89 -20.75 -10.99
N ALA A 192 -22.08 -22.06 -11.14
CA ALA A 192 -21.52 -23.06 -10.24
C ALA A 192 -20.41 -23.83 -10.94
N GLU A 193 -19.39 -24.18 -10.17
CA GLU A 193 -18.24 -24.96 -10.62
C GLU A 193 -18.09 -26.20 -9.75
N GLN A 194 -17.81 -27.34 -10.39
CA GLN A 194 -17.47 -28.57 -9.70
C GLN A 194 -16.25 -28.33 -8.80
N TRP A 195 -16.29 -28.87 -7.59
CA TRP A 195 -15.15 -28.77 -6.70
C TRP A 195 -13.95 -29.53 -7.24
N ALA A 196 -12.85 -28.83 -7.48
CA ALA A 196 -11.59 -29.42 -7.87
C ALA A 196 -10.85 -29.95 -6.64
N ASP A 197 -10.69 -31.27 -6.50
CA ASP A 197 -9.84 -31.87 -5.47
C ASP A 197 -8.37 -31.81 -5.90
N PHE A 198 -7.76 -30.66 -5.65
CA PHE A 198 -6.39 -30.35 -6.04
C PHE A 198 -5.38 -30.64 -4.91
N GLN A 199 -4.16 -31.00 -5.29
CA GLN A 199 -3.02 -31.14 -4.38
C GLN A 199 -2.14 -29.87 -4.34
N ALA A 200 -2.15 -29.06 -5.40
CA ALA A 200 -1.42 -27.80 -5.46
C ALA A 200 -2.12 -26.81 -6.41
N GLU A 201 -2.05 -25.53 -6.08
CA GLU A 201 -2.34 -24.45 -7.02
C GLU A 201 -1.04 -24.03 -7.70
N LEU A 202 -1.09 -23.89 -9.02
CA LEU A 202 0.03 -23.51 -9.86
C LEU A 202 -0.30 -22.24 -10.61
N ALA A 203 0.73 -21.47 -10.95
CA ALA A 203 0.59 -20.39 -11.91
C ALA A 203 1.73 -20.36 -12.92
N VAL A 204 1.42 -19.87 -14.12
CA VAL A 204 2.38 -19.65 -15.20
C VAL A 204 2.15 -18.27 -15.80
N MET A 205 3.18 -17.42 -15.77
CA MET A 205 3.14 -16.17 -16.52
C MET A 205 3.46 -16.47 -17.98
N VAL A 206 2.60 -16.02 -18.88
CA VAL A 206 2.74 -16.23 -20.33
C VAL A 206 2.86 -14.88 -21.02
N VAL A 207 3.91 -14.74 -21.84
CA VAL A 207 4.09 -13.59 -22.73
C VAL A 207 3.51 -13.97 -24.08
N LYS A 208 2.51 -13.23 -24.56
CA LYS A 208 1.99 -13.36 -25.92
C LYS A 208 2.56 -12.27 -26.82
N THR A 209 3.19 -12.69 -27.91
CA THR A 209 3.96 -11.80 -28.80
C THR A 209 3.25 -11.47 -30.11
N GLU A 210 2.17 -12.18 -30.43
CA GLU A 210 1.37 -12.02 -31.66
C GLU A 210 -0.03 -11.50 -31.34
N ASP A 211 -0.64 -10.77 -32.26
CA ASP A 211 -1.98 -10.19 -32.06
C ASP A 211 -3.11 -11.19 -32.40
N ASP A 212 -2.87 -12.09 -33.35
CA ASP A 212 -3.85 -13.06 -33.83
C ASP A 212 -3.87 -14.35 -33.00
N THR A 213 -4.81 -15.23 -33.36
CA THR A 213 -5.08 -16.50 -32.68
C THR A 213 -4.78 -17.70 -33.58
N THR A 214 -4.22 -17.46 -34.78
CA THR A 214 -4.06 -18.47 -35.85
C THR A 214 -2.63 -19.01 -35.95
N GLY A 215 -1.67 -18.38 -35.26
CA GLY A 215 -0.28 -18.82 -35.21
C GLY A 215 -0.06 -20.10 -34.40
N ASP A 216 1.06 -20.78 -34.66
CA ASP A 216 1.57 -21.86 -33.82
C ASP A 216 1.80 -21.32 -32.40
N TRP A 217 1.05 -21.84 -31.42
CA TRP A 217 1.13 -21.39 -30.03
C TRP A 217 2.55 -21.40 -29.47
N LYS A 218 3.42 -22.32 -29.95
CA LYS A 218 4.83 -22.40 -29.53
C LYS A 218 5.66 -21.20 -30.00
N LYS A 219 5.25 -20.56 -31.09
CA LYS A 219 5.90 -19.35 -31.63
C LYS A 219 5.25 -18.09 -31.10
N ALA A 220 3.92 -18.07 -30.98
CA ALA A 220 3.16 -16.91 -30.55
C ALA A 220 3.35 -16.58 -29.06
N THR A 221 3.70 -17.57 -28.22
CA THR A 221 3.79 -17.41 -26.77
C THR A 221 5.13 -17.87 -26.19
N LEU A 222 5.49 -17.31 -25.04
CA LEU A 222 6.60 -17.74 -24.19
C LEU A 222 6.08 -17.90 -22.75
N ALA A 223 6.68 -18.78 -21.97
CA ALA A 223 6.29 -18.98 -20.57
C ALA A 223 7.48 -18.78 -19.62
N TYR A 224 7.18 -18.17 -18.48
CA TYR A 224 8.04 -18.17 -17.30
C TYR A 224 7.99 -19.53 -16.59
N PRO A 225 8.94 -19.80 -15.65
CA PRO A 225 8.87 -20.99 -14.80
C PRO A 225 7.52 -21.14 -14.10
N VAL A 226 7.08 -22.40 -13.92
CA VAL A 226 5.87 -22.72 -13.14
C VAL A 226 6.14 -22.42 -11.68
N VAL A 227 5.21 -21.71 -11.05
CA VAL A 227 5.23 -21.44 -9.62
C VAL A 227 4.09 -22.17 -8.91
N GLU A 228 4.31 -22.50 -7.65
CA GLU A 228 3.25 -22.90 -6.73
C GLU A 228 2.72 -21.65 -6.05
N THR A 229 1.40 -21.51 -5.97
CA THR A 229 0.73 -20.44 -5.24
C THR A 229 0.04 -21.01 -4.01
N VAL A 230 0.19 -20.35 -2.86
CA VAL A 230 -0.49 -20.71 -1.62
C VAL A 230 -1.42 -19.57 -1.25
N HIS A 231 -2.71 -19.86 -1.22
CA HIS A 231 -3.75 -18.89 -0.83
C HIS A 231 -4.18 -19.11 0.62
N GLU A 232 -4.39 -18.01 1.34
CA GLU A 232 -5.03 -17.99 2.66
C GLU A 232 -6.21 -17.03 2.57
N ASP A 233 -7.38 -17.46 3.04
CA ASP A 233 -8.63 -16.70 2.90
C ASP A 233 -8.95 -16.27 1.45
N SER A 234 -8.58 -17.10 0.48
CA SER A 234 -8.70 -16.86 -0.97
C SER A 234 -7.84 -15.71 -1.52
N ILE A 235 -6.86 -15.24 -0.76
CA ILE A 235 -5.87 -14.23 -1.18
C ILE A 235 -4.53 -14.94 -1.38
N CYS A 236 -3.83 -14.65 -2.47
CA CYS A 236 -2.51 -15.22 -2.72
C CYS A 236 -1.55 -14.72 -1.65
N LYS A 237 -1.04 -15.63 -0.81
CA LYS A 237 -0.12 -15.31 0.30
C LYS A 237 1.32 -15.56 -0.08
N LEU A 238 1.61 -16.74 -0.62
CA LEU A 238 2.98 -17.16 -0.96
C LEU A 238 3.06 -17.65 -2.41
N VAL A 239 4.19 -17.39 -3.02
CA VAL A 239 4.56 -17.90 -4.34
C VAL A 239 5.91 -18.58 -4.23
N TYR A 240 6.01 -19.85 -4.60
CA TYR A 240 7.26 -20.59 -4.66
C TYR A 240 7.67 -20.81 -6.12
N ALA A 241 8.86 -20.35 -6.46
CA ALA A 241 9.47 -20.50 -7.78
C ALA A 241 10.79 -21.29 -7.68
N PRO A 242 10.93 -22.44 -8.36
CA PRO A 242 9.88 -23.18 -9.07
C PRO A 242 8.88 -23.84 -8.10
N ALA A 243 7.75 -24.34 -8.63
CA ALA A 243 6.75 -25.09 -7.87
C ALA A 243 7.39 -26.29 -7.12
N ARG A 244 7.07 -26.44 -5.83
CA ARG A 244 7.64 -27.50 -4.97
C ARG A 244 6.87 -28.80 -5.15
N GLY A 245 7.55 -29.93 -5.07
CA GLY A 245 6.90 -31.25 -5.13
C GLY A 245 6.27 -31.60 -6.49
N VAL A 246 6.48 -30.78 -7.52
CA VAL A 246 5.96 -31.01 -8.88
C VAL A 246 7.09 -31.50 -9.78
N SER A 247 6.84 -32.57 -10.54
CA SER A 247 7.84 -33.13 -11.46
C SER A 247 8.11 -32.18 -12.64
N SER A 248 9.29 -32.29 -13.25
CA SER A 248 9.63 -31.48 -14.43
C SER A 248 8.70 -31.73 -15.62
N THR A 249 8.18 -32.95 -15.76
CA THR A 249 7.21 -33.30 -16.80
C THR A 249 5.90 -32.54 -16.61
N VAL A 250 5.34 -32.56 -15.39
CA VAL A 250 4.10 -31.83 -15.06
C VAL A 250 4.31 -30.32 -15.18
N MET A 251 5.47 -29.79 -14.76
CA MET A 251 5.79 -28.37 -14.96
C MET A 251 5.82 -28.01 -16.45
N GLN A 252 6.41 -28.86 -17.30
CA GLN A 252 6.45 -28.62 -18.75
C GLN A 252 5.05 -28.69 -19.37
N GLU A 253 4.20 -29.62 -18.93
CA GLU A 253 2.80 -29.73 -19.33
C GLU A 253 2.00 -28.51 -18.90
N ALA A 254 2.21 -28.00 -17.69
CA ALA A 254 1.57 -26.78 -17.21
C ALA A 254 1.96 -25.55 -18.03
N GLN A 255 3.23 -25.39 -18.36
CA GLN A 255 3.67 -24.33 -19.27
C GLN A 255 3.02 -24.46 -20.65
N ASN A 256 2.94 -25.67 -21.20
CA ASN A 256 2.34 -25.90 -22.51
C ASN A 256 0.84 -25.64 -22.50
N LEU A 257 0.12 -26.07 -21.46
CA LEU A 257 -1.30 -25.81 -21.28
C LEU A 257 -1.57 -24.30 -21.19
N ALA A 258 -0.84 -23.59 -20.33
CA ALA A 258 -0.96 -22.14 -20.17
C ALA A 258 -0.68 -21.39 -21.48
N ARG A 259 0.37 -21.78 -22.20
CA ARG A 259 0.73 -21.20 -23.50
C ARG A 259 -0.33 -21.44 -24.56
N ARG A 260 -0.88 -22.65 -24.65
CA ARG A 260 -1.99 -22.96 -25.57
C ARG A 260 -3.23 -22.13 -25.24
N ALA A 261 -3.59 -22.04 -23.95
CA ALA A 261 -4.74 -21.26 -23.51
C ALA A 261 -4.61 -19.77 -23.88
N VAL A 262 -3.45 -19.17 -23.58
CA VAL A 262 -3.18 -17.76 -23.88
C VAL A 262 -3.07 -17.50 -25.38
N ALA A 263 -2.53 -18.44 -26.16
CA ALA A 263 -2.49 -18.32 -27.62
C ALA A 263 -3.87 -18.13 -28.25
N GLY A 264 -4.93 -18.66 -27.63
CA GLY A 264 -6.31 -18.46 -28.06
C GLY A 264 -6.79 -17.01 -28.00
N PHE A 265 -6.32 -16.17 -27.08
CA PHE A 265 -6.86 -14.82 -26.88
C PHE A 265 -6.27 -13.76 -27.81
N TRP A 266 -7.02 -12.75 -28.23
CA TRP A 266 -6.50 -11.67 -29.09
C TRP A 266 -5.58 -10.67 -28.37
N GLY A 267 -4.60 -10.16 -29.10
CA GLY A 267 -3.68 -9.12 -28.63
C GLY A 267 -2.45 -9.66 -27.89
N LYS A 268 -1.49 -8.77 -27.72
CA LYS A 268 -0.19 -8.99 -27.07
C LYS A 268 -0.25 -8.59 -25.61
N GLY A 269 0.70 -9.11 -24.85
CA GLY A 269 0.92 -8.70 -23.48
C GLY A 269 1.38 -9.87 -22.63
N VAL A 270 1.28 -9.67 -21.32
CA VAL A 270 1.55 -10.70 -20.32
C VAL A 270 0.22 -11.14 -19.74
N PHE A 271 0.11 -12.45 -19.50
CA PHE A 271 -1.06 -13.09 -18.96
C PHE A 271 -0.66 -13.94 -17.76
N GLY A 272 -1.39 -13.79 -16.65
CA GLY A 272 -1.32 -14.72 -15.54
C GLY A 272 -2.27 -15.89 -15.78
N VAL A 273 -1.77 -17.12 -15.81
CA VAL A 273 -2.61 -18.33 -15.91
C VAL A 273 -2.53 -19.07 -14.59
N GLU A 274 -3.66 -19.17 -13.89
CA GLU A 274 -3.81 -19.97 -12.67
C GLU A 274 -4.38 -21.34 -12.98
N MET A 275 -3.91 -22.35 -12.26
CA MET A 275 -4.20 -23.74 -12.53
C MET A 275 -4.31 -24.56 -11.24
N PHE A 276 -5.13 -25.60 -11.29
CA PHE A 276 -5.15 -26.66 -10.31
C PHE A 276 -4.36 -27.87 -10.81
N LEU A 277 -3.48 -28.40 -9.97
CA LEU A 277 -2.92 -29.73 -10.12
C LEU A 277 -3.73 -30.70 -9.26
N LEU A 278 -4.48 -31.59 -9.92
CA LEU A 278 -5.29 -32.60 -9.25
C LEU A 278 -4.42 -33.72 -8.65
N ARG A 279 -4.99 -34.46 -7.69
CA ARG A 279 -4.32 -35.61 -7.06
C ARG A 279 -3.95 -36.73 -8.04
N ASP A 280 -4.69 -36.86 -9.13
CA ASP A 280 -4.41 -37.82 -10.21
C ASP A 280 -3.36 -37.31 -11.23
N GLY A 281 -2.77 -36.14 -10.97
CA GLY A 281 -1.76 -35.52 -11.82
C GLY A 281 -2.32 -34.68 -12.96
N LYS A 282 -3.64 -34.61 -13.16
CA LYS A 282 -4.25 -33.77 -14.21
C LYS A 282 -4.17 -32.30 -13.87
N LEU A 283 -4.12 -31.48 -14.92
CA LEU A 283 -4.06 -30.03 -14.84
C LEU A 283 -5.37 -29.42 -15.34
N LEU A 284 -5.95 -28.52 -14.55
CA LEU A 284 -7.12 -27.72 -14.92
C LEU A 284 -6.77 -26.24 -14.88
N VAL A 285 -7.11 -25.48 -15.91
CA VAL A 285 -7.06 -24.01 -15.85
C VAL A 285 -8.18 -23.52 -14.93
N LYS A 286 -7.81 -22.74 -13.92
CA LYS A 286 -8.72 -22.11 -12.95
C LYS A 286 -9.24 -20.82 -13.54
N GLU A 287 -8.33 -19.89 -13.84
CA GLU A 287 -8.61 -18.61 -14.47
C GLU A 287 -7.38 -18.02 -15.17
N ILE A 288 -7.63 -17.02 -16.03
CA ILE A 288 -6.60 -16.24 -16.72
C ILE A 288 -6.83 -14.74 -16.48
N ALA A 289 -5.76 -14.02 -16.17
CA ALA A 289 -5.72 -12.55 -16.08
C ALA A 289 -4.95 -11.97 -17.29
N PRO A 290 -5.47 -10.96 -18.02
CA PRO A 290 -4.85 -10.44 -19.24
C PRO A 290 -3.89 -9.29 -18.93
N ARG A 291 -3.02 -9.50 -17.96
CA ARG A 291 -2.12 -8.50 -17.40
C ARG A 291 -0.97 -9.17 -16.64
N PRO A 292 0.10 -8.42 -16.31
CA PRO A 292 1.01 -8.84 -15.25
C PRO A 292 0.24 -9.25 -13.99
N HIS A 293 0.74 -10.28 -13.31
CA HIS A 293 0.01 -10.93 -12.22
C HIS A 293 0.82 -10.98 -10.94
N ASN A 294 0.12 -11.08 -9.80
CA ASN A 294 0.71 -11.18 -8.46
C ASN A 294 1.69 -12.35 -8.36
N SER A 295 1.29 -13.52 -8.85
CA SER A 295 2.15 -14.72 -8.88
C SER A 295 3.38 -14.61 -9.80
N GLY A 296 3.51 -13.52 -10.56
CA GLY A 296 4.66 -13.22 -11.41
C GLY A 296 5.68 -12.25 -10.81
N HIS A 297 5.47 -11.68 -9.62
CA HIS A 297 6.37 -10.64 -9.08
C HIS A 297 7.81 -11.11 -8.90
N TYR A 298 8.00 -12.39 -8.55
CA TYR A 298 9.31 -13.03 -8.44
C TYR A 298 10.19 -12.85 -9.69
N THR A 299 9.59 -12.62 -10.86
CA THR A 299 10.32 -12.45 -12.12
C THR A 299 11.19 -11.19 -12.14
N ILE A 300 10.95 -10.20 -11.26
CA ILE A 300 11.78 -9.01 -11.14
C ILE A 300 13.20 -9.38 -10.70
N GLU A 301 13.34 -10.17 -9.62
CA GLU A 301 14.64 -10.55 -9.07
C GLU A 301 15.16 -11.89 -9.62
N ALA A 302 14.26 -12.83 -9.92
CA ALA A 302 14.62 -14.22 -10.20
C ALA A 302 14.78 -14.55 -11.69
N CYS A 303 14.30 -13.68 -12.58
CA CYS A 303 14.34 -13.91 -14.02
C CYS A 303 15.21 -12.85 -14.74
N PRO A 304 15.80 -13.18 -15.90
CA PRO A 304 16.60 -12.21 -16.65
C PRO A 304 15.82 -11.00 -17.15
N ILE A 305 14.51 -11.16 -17.37
CA ILE A 305 13.57 -10.17 -17.88
C ILE A 305 12.32 -10.34 -17.01
N SER A 306 11.89 -9.30 -16.30
CA SER A 306 10.68 -9.36 -15.49
C SER A 306 9.43 -9.43 -16.37
N GLN A 307 8.31 -9.85 -15.79
CA GLN A 307 7.02 -9.81 -16.48
C GLN A 307 6.67 -8.38 -16.94
N TYR A 308 7.11 -7.35 -16.21
CA TYR A 308 6.87 -5.94 -16.54
C TYR A 308 7.73 -5.51 -17.72
N ASP A 309 9.04 -5.81 -17.70
CA ASP A 309 9.95 -5.54 -18.82
C ASP A 309 9.46 -6.21 -20.11
N ALA A 310 8.96 -7.45 -20.00
CA ALA A 310 8.39 -8.18 -21.13
C ALA A 310 7.09 -7.55 -21.64
N HIS A 311 6.22 -7.08 -20.74
CA HIS A 311 4.98 -6.38 -21.12
C HIS A 311 5.30 -5.08 -21.87
N GLU A 312 6.24 -4.29 -21.34
CA GLU A 312 6.63 -3.00 -21.90
C GLU A 312 7.35 -3.14 -23.24
N ALA A 313 8.25 -4.10 -23.39
CA ALA A 313 8.95 -4.35 -24.65
C ALA A 313 7.99 -4.70 -25.81
N LEU A 314 6.81 -5.28 -25.53
CA LEU A 314 5.80 -5.58 -26.55
C LEU A 314 5.07 -4.35 -27.09
N SER A 315 5.14 -3.21 -26.38
CA SER A 315 4.61 -1.92 -26.87
C SER A 315 5.43 -1.36 -28.04
N VAL A 316 6.66 -1.85 -28.24
CA VAL A 316 7.58 -1.46 -29.30
C VAL A 316 7.24 -2.23 -30.60
N PRO A 317 6.78 -1.58 -31.68
CA PRO A 317 6.42 -2.21 -32.94
C PRO A 317 7.61 -2.86 -33.59
N GLY A 318 7.32 -4.00 -34.21
CA GLY A 318 8.36 -4.84 -34.78
C GLY A 318 9.15 -5.60 -33.74
N ALA A 319 9.07 -5.28 -32.44
CA ALA A 319 9.73 -6.02 -31.39
C ALA A 319 9.10 -7.40 -31.20
N ARG A 320 9.96 -8.41 -31.19
CA ARG A 320 9.65 -9.81 -30.91
C ARG A 320 10.61 -10.27 -29.84
N ILE A 321 10.07 -10.74 -28.71
CA ILE A 321 10.86 -11.36 -27.66
C ILE A 321 11.01 -12.84 -28.00
N HIS A 322 12.22 -13.37 -27.89
CA HIS A 322 12.51 -14.80 -28.03
C HIS A 322 13.25 -15.25 -26.78
N LEU A 323 12.61 -16.09 -25.96
CA LEU A 323 13.27 -16.76 -24.85
C LEU A 323 13.58 -18.22 -25.25
N TYR A 324 14.81 -18.68 -25.00
CA TYR A 324 15.26 -20.00 -25.47
C TYR A 324 14.92 -21.16 -24.53
N GLY A 325 14.29 -20.90 -23.37
CA GLY A 325 13.89 -21.95 -22.43
C GLY A 325 15.06 -22.78 -21.86
N LYS A 326 16.27 -22.22 -21.74
CA LYS A 326 17.50 -22.95 -21.39
C LYS A 326 17.66 -23.32 -19.90
N GLY A 327 16.60 -23.23 -19.11
CA GLY A 327 16.64 -23.33 -17.63
C GLY A 327 17.35 -22.12 -17.01
N ASP A 328 18.27 -22.35 -16.08
CA ASP A 328 18.88 -21.27 -15.28
C ASP A 328 19.70 -20.28 -16.11
N ALA A 329 19.52 -19.00 -15.78
CA ALA A 329 20.30 -17.91 -16.33
C ALA A 329 21.67 -17.83 -15.65
N ARG A 330 22.74 -18.01 -16.45
CA ARG A 330 24.14 -17.89 -16.00
C ARG A 330 24.79 -16.69 -16.67
N PRO A 331 25.71 -15.96 -16.01
CA PRO A 331 26.46 -14.88 -16.64
C PRO A 331 27.08 -15.32 -17.98
N GLY A 332 26.94 -14.50 -19.03
CA GLY A 332 27.41 -14.81 -20.39
C GLY A 332 26.54 -15.80 -21.19
N ARG A 333 25.56 -16.47 -20.57
CA ARG A 333 24.66 -17.40 -21.27
C ARG A 333 23.58 -16.62 -22.01
N LYS A 334 23.49 -16.78 -23.33
CA LYS A 334 22.40 -16.22 -24.14
C LYS A 334 21.10 -16.93 -23.79
N MET A 335 20.23 -16.26 -23.03
CA MET A 335 18.93 -16.78 -22.56
C MET A 335 17.77 -16.43 -23.51
N GLY A 336 17.96 -15.44 -24.35
CA GLY A 336 17.00 -15.01 -25.35
C GLY A 336 17.60 -13.95 -26.27
N HIS A 337 16.72 -13.33 -27.05
CA HIS A 337 17.00 -12.11 -27.81
C HIS A 337 15.70 -11.34 -28.07
N ILE A 338 15.82 -10.07 -28.41
CA ILE A 338 14.72 -9.26 -28.93
C ILE A 338 15.07 -8.92 -30.38
N THR A 339 14.15 -9.18 -31.31
CA THR A 339 14.27 -8.84 -32.72
C THR A 339 13.35 -7.67 -33.01
N ILE A 340 13.85 -6.61 -33.66
CA ILE A 340 13.01 -5.51 -34.16
C ILE A 340 13.02 -5.53 -35.68
N VAL A 341 11.82 -5.54 -36.28
CA VAL A 341 11.63 -5.40 -37.72
C VAL A 341 11.09 -4.01 -38.02
N ALA A 342 11.78 -3.25 -38.88
CA ALA A 342 11.41 -1.90 -39.26
C ALA A 342 11.50 -1.72 -40.78
N SER A 343 10.86 -0.65 -41.30
CA SER A 343 10.82 -0.34 -42.73
C SER A 343 12.16 0.17 -43.30
N SER A 344 13.11 0.52 -42.45
CA SER A 344 14.48 0.91 -42.83
C SER A 344 15.43 0.70 -41.64
N MET A 345 16.74 0.62 -41.89
CA MET A 345 17.75 0.48 -40.83
C MET A 345 17.72 1.64 -39.84
N LYS A 346 17.58 2.89 -40.32
CA LYS A 346 17.44 4.08 -39.44
C LYS A 346 16.25 3.98 -38.50
N ALA A 347 15.12 3.45 -38.99
CA ALA A 347 13.94 3.22 -38.16
C ALA A 347 14.16 2.08 -37.15
N GLY A 348 14.86 1.01 -37.56
CA GLY A 348 15.23 -0.09 -36.68
C GLY A 348 16.17 0.34 -35.56
N GLU A 349 17.22 1.10 -35.88
CA GLU A 349 18.15 1.68 -34.90
C GLU A 349 17.44 2.60 -33.91
N SER A 350 16.55 3.48 -34.41
CA SER A 350 15.77 4.37 -33.54
C SER A 350 14.84 3.61 -32.61
N GLN A 351 14.25 2.49 -33.08
CA GLN A 351 13.33 1.66 -32.28
C GLN A 351 14.06 0.75 -31.29
N ILE A 352 15.26 0.25 -31.63
CA ILE A 352 16.02 -0.68 -30.79
C ILE A 352 16.89 0.03 -29.75
N LYS A 353 17.28 1.28 -30.00
CA LYS A 353 18.17 2.05 -29.14
C LYS A 353 17.77 2.03 -27.65
N PRO A 354 16.50 2.28 -27.26
CA PRO A 354 16.13 2.27 -25.85
C PRO A 354 16.27 0.87 -25.20
N LEU A 355 16.04 -0.20 -25.98
CA LEU A 355 16.22 -1.59 -25.53
C LEU A 355 17.70 -1.95 -25.39
N VAL A 356 18.57 -1.44 -26.26
CA VAL A 356 20.04 -1.63 -26.18
C VAL A 356 20.59 -0.94 -24.94
N GLU A 357 20.22 0.33 -24.73
CA GLU A 357 20.63 1.12 -23.57
C GLU A 357 20.23 0.45 -22.26
N LEU A 358 19.00 -0.08 -22.17
CA LEU A 358 18.56 -0.88 -21.03
C LEU A 358 19.44 -2.13 -20.82
N ILE A 359 19.65 -2.93 -21.87
CA ILE A 359 20.42 -4.18 -21.76
C ILE A 359 21.84 -3.90 -21.30
N ASP A 360 22.44 -2.81 -21.79
CA ASP A 360 23.79 -2.41 -21.40
C ASP A 360 23.84 -1.87 -19.97
N GLN A 361 22.81 -1.15 -19.50
CA GLN A 361 22.66 -0.76 -18.10
C GLN A 361 22.52 -1.98 -17.17
N ILE A 362 21.64 -2.94 -17.50
CA ILE A 362 21.50 -4.21 -16.76
C ILE A 362 22.83 -4.99 -16.73
N ARG A 363 23.59 -4.98 -17.84
CA ARG A 363 24.91 -5.62 -17.89
C ARG A 363 25.95 -4.88 -17.04
N ALA A 364 25.90 -3.55 -17.01
CA ALA A 364 26.80 -2.73 -16.20
C ALA A 364 26.55 -2.97 -14.70
N GLU A 365 25.28 -2.98 -14.26
CA GLU A 365 24.87 -3.32 -12.90
C GLU A 365 25.35 -4.72 -12.47
N ARG A 366 25.34 -5.69 -13.39
CA ARG A 366 25.82 -7.06 -13.14
C ARG A 366 27.34 -7.18 -13.11
N LYS A 367 28.07 -6.38 -13.88
CA LYS A 367 29.55 -6.42 -13.96
C LYS A 367 30.22 -5.61 -12.85
N HIS A 368 29.57 -4.54 -12.43
CA HIS A 368 30.00 -3.68 -11.34
C HIS A 368 28.83 -3.53 -10.37
N PRO A 369 28.52 -4.57 -9.57
CA PRO A 369 27.75 -4.34 -8.36
C PRO A 369 28.56 -3.32 -7.57
N SER A 370 28.02 -2.11 -7.39
CA SER A 370 28.71 -0.98 -6.76
C SER A 370 29.55 -1.47 -5.58
N ALA A 371 30.86 -1.20 -5.67
CA ALA A 371 31.81 -1.44 -4.60
C ALA A 371 31.32 -0.72 -3.34
N GLY A 372 30.87 -1.51 -2.36
CA GLY A 372 30.32 -0.98 -1.12
C GLY A 372 29.54 -2.01 -0.30
N ARG A 373 30.07 -3.23 -0.15
CA ARG A 373 29.82 -4.15 0.98
C ARG A 373 30.80 -5.32 0.96
N SER A 374 31.99 -5.07 1.53
CA SER A 374 32.81 -6.08 2.22
C SER A 374 32.36 -6.01 3.70
N THR A 375 32.07 -7.09 4.42
CA THR A 375 33.07 -8.06 4.90
C THR A 375 32.49 -9.43 5.23
N SER A 376 33.16 -10.46 4.69
CA SER A 376 33.50 -11.78 5.26
C SER A 376 32.61 -12.48 6.29
N ALA A 377 32.06 -13.62 5.88
CA ALA A 377 31.98 -14.80 6.75
C ALA A 377 32.57 -16.00 6.01
N SER A 378 33.66 -16.57 6.55
CA SER A 378 34.21 -17.84 6.10
C SER A 378 33.32 -18.97 6.61
N ALA A 379 32.75 -19.77 5.70
CA ALA A 379 32.20 -21.07 6.05
C ALA A 379 32.81 -22.12 5.11
N SER A 380 33.69 -22.94 5.66
CA SER A 380 34.11 -24.21 5.07
C SER A 380 32.93 -25.19 5.08
N GLY A 381 32.59 -25.80 3.94
CA GLY A 381 31.68 -26.95 3.95
C GLY A 381 30.99 -27.29 2.62
N SER A 382 31.56 -28.27 1.92
CA SER A 382 31.00 -29.09 0.84
C SER A 382 30.85 -28.47 -0.56
N LYS A 383 31.51 -29.10 -1.54
CA LYS A 383 31.26 -28.91 -2.97
C LYS A 383 29.93 -29.58 -3.32
N LEU A 384 28.85 -28.81 -3.34
CA LEU A 384 27.56 -29.23 -3.90
C LEU A 384 27.63 -29.29 -5.42
N THR A 385 26.92 -30.25 -6.00
CA THR A 385 26.98 -30.61 -7.43
C THR A 385 26.17 -29.62 -8.29
N PRO A 386 26.45 -29.49 -9.61
CA PRO A 386 25.81 -28.48 -10.46
C PRO A 386 24.29 -28.59 -10.64
N SER A 387 23.65 -29.69 -10.19
CA SER A 387 22.19 -29.88 -10.28
C SER A 387 21.39 -29.19 -9.17
N GLU A 388 22.05 -28.69 -8.12
CA GLU A 388 21.38 -28.16 -6.92
C GLU A 388 21.26 -26.62 -6.90
N ARG A 389 21.76 -25.94 -7.94
CA ARG A 389 21.71 -24.47 -8.04
C ARG A 389 20.56 -23.97 -8.92
N ARG A 390 19.33 -24.19 -8.49
CA ARG A 390 18.20 -23.37 -8.95
C ARG A 390 17.98 -22.27 -7.92
N PRO A 391 17.88 -20.99 -8.30
CA PRO A 391 17.45 -19.97 -7.36
C PRO A 391 16.03 -20.32 -6.92
N LEU A 392 15.88 -20.71 -5.65
CA LEU A 392 14.59 -20.91 -5.01
C LEU A 392 14.14 -19.55 -4.50
N VAL A 393 13.00 -19.07 -4.99
CA VAL A 393 12.45 -17.78 -4.60
C VAL A 393 11.09 -18.00 -3.98
N ALA A 394 10.93 -17.52 -2.75
CA ALA A 394 9.64 -17.41 -2.08
C ALA A 394 9.26 -15.94 -2.05
N VAL A 395 8.15 -15.57 -2.67
CA VAL A 395 7.59 -14.22 -2.62
C VAL A 395 6.37 -14.24 -1.70
N THR A 396 6.34 -13.36 -0.72
CA THR A 396 5.12 -13.05 0.04
C THR A 396 4.44 -11.85 -0.60
N MET A 397 3.16 -11.98 -0.92
CA MET A 397 2.37 -10.88 -1.44
C MET A 397 1.80 -10.12 -0.24
N GLY A 398 2.52 -9.08 0.19
CA GLY A 398 2.07 -8.22 1.27
C GLY A 398 1.02 -7.23 0.79
N SER A 399 -0.21 -7.39 1.26
CA SER A 399 -0.85 -6.27 1.95
C SER A 399 -0.10 -6.17 3.28
N ASP A 400 0.44 -4.99 3.60
CA ASP A 400 1.10 -4.71 4.88
C ASP A 400 0.19 -5.22 6.00
N SER A 401 0.53 -6.38 6.56
CA SER A 401 -0.31 -7.03 7.55
C SER A 401 0.06 -6.47 8.92
N ASP A 402 -0.21 -5.19 9.12
CA ASP A 402 -0.51 -4.71 10.46
C ASP A 402 -1.82 -5.40 10.86
N ARG A 403 -1.72 -6.57 11.50
CA ARG A 403 -2.88 -7.28 12.03
C ARG A 403 -3.43 -6.48 13.22
N VAL A 404 -4.32 -5.55 12.90
CA VAL A 404 -5.10 -4.79 13.90
C VAL A 404 -6.27 -5.66 14.36
N THR A 405 -6.30 -5.98 15.65
CA THR A 405 -7.42 -6.70 16.27
C THR A 405 -7.93 -5.92 17.46
N ILE A 406 -9.26 -5.84 17.61
CA ILE A 406 -9.91 -5.24 18.77
C ILE A 406 -10.26 -6.35 19.74
N THR A 407 -9.81 -6.20 20.98
CA THR A 407 -10.17 -7.08 22.09
C THR A 407 -10.26 -6.28 23.39
N SER A 408 -10.81 -6.90 24.44
CA SER A 408 -10.99 -6.30 25.74
C SER A 408 -10.62 -7.31 26.82
N ALA A 409 -9.71 -6.94 27.71
CA ALA A 409 -9.38 -7.72 28.91
C ALA A 409 -10.60 -8.00 29.79
N HIS A 410 -11.62 -7.14 29.73
CA HIS A 410 -12.81 -7.21 30.57
C HIS A 410 -14.00 -7.85 29.87
N ARG A 411 -14.23 -7.49 28.59
CA ARG A 411 -15.44 -7.88 27.86
C ARG A 411 -15.24 -9.09 26.96
N THR A 412 -14.03 -9.32 26.48
CA THR A 412 -13.70 -10.46 25.60
C THR A 412 -12.41 -11.17 26.04
N PRO A 413 -12.31 -11.61 27.31
CA PRO A 413 -11.09 -12.19 27.86
C PRO A 413 -10.65 -13.45 27.10
N SER A 414 -11.57 -14.36 26.75
CA SER A 414 -11.22 -15.60 26.02
C SER A 414 -10.60 -15.30 24.64
N ARG A 415 -11.12 -14.29 23.93
CA ARG A 415 -10.58 -13.85 22.63
C ARG A 415 -9.19 -13.24 22.78
N MET A 416 -8.97 -12.46 23.83
CA MET A 416 -7.66 -11.87 24.14
C MET A 416 -6.64 -12.95 24.50
N PHE A 417 -7.00 -13.93 25.33
CA PHE A 417 -6.11 -15.03 25.71
C PHE A 417 -5.74 -15.90 24.51
N GLN A 418 -6.73 -16.25 23.68
CA GLN A 418 -6.47 -17.00 22.45
C GLN A 418 -5.47 -16.27 21.55
N PHE A 419 -5.68 -14.96 21.34
CA PHE A 419 -4.73 -14.15 20.57
C PHE A 419 -3.33 -14.16 21.16
N ALA A 420 -3.19 -13.96 22.48
CA ALA A 420 -1.88 -13.90 23.15
C ALA A 420 -1.11 -15.23 23.04
N GLN A 421 -1.82 -16.36 23.16
CA GLN A 421 -1.25 -17.70 23.05
C GLN A 421 -0.85 -18.05 21.61
N ASP A 422 -1.69 -17.70 20.64
CA ASP A 422 -1.47 -18.03 19.24
C ASP A 422 -0.45 -17.11 18.55
N ALA A 423 -0.26 -15.88 19.07
CA ALA A 423 0.55 -14.84 18.43
C ALA A 423 1.95 -15.32 18.02
N ALA A 424 2.64 -16.07 18.88
CA ALA A 424 3.96 -16.61 18.57
C ALA A 424 3.92 -17.64 17.42
N GLY A 425 2.91 -18.52 17.42
CA GLY A 425 2.69 -19.50 16.35
C GLY A 425 2.29 -18.85 15.02
N MET A 426 1.66 -17.68 15.08
CA MET A 426 1.29 -16.86 13.92
C MET A 426 2.47 -16.08 13.31
N GLY A 427 3.67 -16.18 13.90
CA GLY A 427 4.86 -15.46 13.42
C GLY A 427 5.01 -14.04 13.95
N VAL A 428 4.15 -13.59 14.89
CA VAL A 428 4.28 -12.29 15.55
C VAL A 428 5.56 -12.28 16.39
N LYS A 429 6.29 -11.16 16.35
CA LYS A 429 7.57 -10.99 17.07
C LYS A 429 7.51 -9.98 18.21
N VAL A 430 6.56 -9.07 18.18
CA VAL A 430 6.32 -8.03 19.20
C VAL A 430 4.85 -7.62 19.14
N ILE A 431 4.25 -7.36 20.29
CA ILE A 431 2.84 -6.94 20.40
C ILE A 431 2.79 -5.51 20.93
N ILE A 432 2.05 -4.63 20.24
CA ILE A 432 1.70 -3.31 20.74
C ILE A 432 0.26 -3.36 21.25
N ALA A 433 0.07 -3.19 22.55
CA ALA A 433 -1.22 -3.22 23.20
C ALA A 433 -1.61 -1.80 23.63
N ALA A 434 -2.59 -1.22 22.93
CA ALA A 434 -3.13 0.11 23.26
C ALA A 434 -4.42 -0.04 24.09
N ALA A 435 -4.48 0.63 25.24
CA ALA A 435 -5.63 0.55 26.13
C ALA A 435 -5.89 1.86 26.87
N GLY A 436 -7.18 2.24 26.93
CA GLY A 436 -7.67 3.35 27.75
C GLY A 436 -8.58 2.86 28.88
N GLY A 437 -8.86 3.70 29.87
CA GLY A 437 -9.64 3.34 31.06
C GLY A 437 -8.87 2.38 31.99
N ALA A 438 -9.56 1.40 32.59
CA ALA A 438 -8.94 0.31 33.36
C ALA A 438 -8.05 -0.59 32.46
N ALA A 439 -6.85 -0.12 32.15
CA ALA A 439 -5.96 -0.54 31.08
C ALA A 439 -5.17 -1.83 31.37
N HIS A 440 -5.86 -2.88 31.80
CA HIS A 440 -5.26 -4.18 32.07
C HIS A 440 -4.85 -4.95 30.80
N LEU A 441 -5.23 -4.50 29.61
CA LEU A 441 -5.01 -5.22 28.36
C LEU A 441 -3.52 -5.56 28.10
N PRO A 442 -2.55 -4.63 28.21
CA PRO A 442 -1.15 -4.97 27.98
C PRO A 442 -0.63 -6.00 28.98
N GLY A 443 -1.00 -5.86 30.26
CA GLY A 443 -0.65 -6.81 31.30
C GLY A 443 -1.22 -8.20 31.09
N MET A 444 -2.49 -8.28 30.70
CA MET A 444 -3.19 -9.53 30.44
C MET A 444 -2.71 -10.23 29.18
N ILE A 445 -2.25 -9.49 28.17
CA ILE A 445 -1.56 -10.08 27.03
C ILE A 445 -0.18 -10.60 27.46
N ALA A 446 0.59 -9.80 28.20
CA ALA A 446 1.94 -10.16 28.66
C ALA A 446 1.97 -11.39 29.58
N SER A 447 0.90 -11.64 30.34
CA SER A 447 0.81 -12.84 31.19
C SER A 447 0.61 -14.13 30.39
N SER A 448 0.23 -14.01 29.11
CA SER A 448 -0.28 -15.12 28.30
C SER A 448 0.48 -15.30 26.99
N THR A 449 1.60 -14.62 26.83
CA THR A 449 2.45 -14.71 25.64
C THR A 449 3.93 -14.68 26.02
N PRO A 450 4.79 -15.44 25.33
CA PRO A 450 6.24 -15.32 25.50
C PRO A 450 6.84 -14.14 24.70
N LEU A 451 6.02 -13.44 23.91
CA LEU A 451 6.47 -12.34 23.07
C LEU A 451 6.64 -11.03 23.87
N PRO A 452 7.57 -10.15 23.47
CA PRO A 452 7.65 -8.81 24.01
C PRO A 452 6.34 -8.04 23.81
N VAL A 453 5.84 -7.43 24.89
CA VAL A 453 4.62 -6.60 24.89
C VAL A 453 4.96 -5.16 25.20
N ILE A 454 4.52 -4.25 24.33
CA ILE A 454 4.63 -2.81 24.47
C ILE A 454 3.25 -2.26 24.83
N GLY A 455 3.14 -1.60 25.99
CA GLY A 455 1.90 -0.99 26.44
C GLY A 455 1.82 0.47 26.02
N VAL A 456 0.73 0.85 25.33
CA VAL A 456 0.41 2.23 24.97
C VAL A 456 -0.79 2.70 25.79
N PRO A 457 -0.57 3.54 26.81
CA PRO A 457 -1.67 4.15 27.54
C PRO A 457 -2.44 5.08 26.60
N VAL A 458 -3.75 4.87 26.46
CA VAL A 458 -4.62 5.72 25.64
C VAL A 458 -5.39 6.65 26.54
N LYS A 459 -5.42 7.93 26.17
CA LYS A 459 -6.17 8.95 26.90
C LYS A 459 -7.67 8.59 26.95
N GLY A 460 -8.17 8.31 28.15
CA GLY A 460 -9.60 8.10 28.42
C GLY A 460 -10.36 9.42 28.62
N SER A 461 -11.69 9.33 28.74
CA SER A 461 -12.55 10.45 29.13
C SER A 461 -12.32 10.92 30.56
N THR A 462 -11.71 10.07 31.38
CA THR A 462 -11.46 10.25 32.80
C THR A 462 -9.95 10.15 33.05
N LEU A 463 -9.40 11.00 33.92
CA LEU A 463 -7.99 10.98 34.37
C LEU A 463 -6.93 11.14 33.25
N ASP A 464 -7.31 11.61 32.07
CA ASP A 464 -6.40 11.94 30.95
C ASP A 464 -5.39 10.84 30.55
N GLY A 465 -5.68 9.57 30.87
CA GLY A 465 -4.79 8.42 30.60
C GLY A 465 -3.79 8.12 31.71
N MET A 466 -3.80 8.84 32.83
CA MET A 466 -2.97 8.54 34.00
C MET A 466 -3.33 7.20 34.64
N ASP A 467 -4.62 6.88 34.68
CA ASP A 467 -5.14 5.57 35.08
C ASP A 467 -4.56 4.45 34.22
N SER A 468 -4.51 4.69 32.91
CA SER A 468 -3.97 3.74 31.95
C SER A 468 -2.46 3.58 32.10
N LEU A 469 -1.72 4.68 32.27
CA LEU A 469 -0.28 4.66 32.49
C LEU A 469 0.08 3.91 33.77
N LEU A 470 -0.57 4.26 34.89
CA LEU A 470 -0.36 3.63 36.18
C LEU A 470 -0.75 2.15 36.17
N SER A 471 -1.80 1.78 35.43
CA SER A 471 -2.19 0.38 35.28
C SER A 471 -1.14 -0.44 34.52
N ILE A 472 -0.53 0.12 33.48
CA ILE A 472 0.43 -0.61 32.62
C ILE A 472 1.82 -0.66 33.27
N VAL A 473 2.25 0.37 34.00
CA VAL A 473 3.58 0.41 34.62
C VAL A 473 3.67 -0.44 35.89
N GLN A 474 2.55 -0.67 36.59
CA GLN A 474 2.50 -1.39 37.87
C GLN A 474 2.32 -2.91 37.71
N MET A 475 2.90 -3.52 36.68
CA MET A 475 2.74 -4.96 36.46
C MET A 475 3.44 -5.81 37.53
N PRO A 476 2.82 -6.94 37.94
CA PRO A 476 3.39 -7.80 38.95
C PRO A 476 4.69 -8.45 38.46
N ARG A 477 5.50 -8.91 39.43
CA ARG A 477 6.74 -9.66 39.13
C ARG A 477 6.43 -10.85 38.22
N GLY A 478 7.17 -10.96 37.12
CA GLY A 478 7.01 -12.03 36.12
C GLY A 478 6.15 -11.67 34.91
N VAL A 479 5.55 -10.47 34.86
CA VAL A 479 4.73 -10.01 33.72
C VAL A 479 5.27 -8.68 33.17
N PRO A 480 6.42 -8.68 32.48
CA PRO A 480 7.04 -7.45 32.02
C PRO A 480 6.27 -6.81 30.86
N VAL A 481 5.99 -5.51 30.96
CA VAL A 481 5.42 -4.70 29.87
C VAL A 481 6.29 -3.46 29.65
N ALA A 482 6.74 -3.26 28.42
CA ALA A 482 7.48 -2.06 28.05
C ALA A 482 6.50 -0.91 27.81
N THR A 483 6.38 0.00 28.78
CA THR A 483 5.37 1.07 28.74
C THR A 483 5.93 2.32 28.06
N VAL A 484 5.19 2.87 27.09
CA VAL A 484 5.50 4.17 26.48
C VAL A 484 4.61 5.28 27.05
N GLY A 485 4.91 6.54 26.72
CA GLY A 485 4.09 7.67 27.15
C GLY A 485 2.64 7.60 26.67
N ILE A 486 1.76 8.34 27.35
CA ILE A 486 0.34 8.44 27.00
C ILE A 486 0.18 8.91 25.55
N ASN A 487 -0.64 8.20 24.77
CA ASN A 487 -0.87 8.40 23.33
C ASN A 487 0.41 8.35 22.46
N ASN A 488 1.49 7.76 22.94
CA ASN A 488 2.77 7.76 22.24
C ASN A 488 2.97 6.53 21.35
N SER A 489 2.14 6.40 20.32
CA SER A 489 2.22 5.31 19.33
C SER A 489 3.54 5.31 18.55
N ILE A 490 4.14 6.49 18.33
CA ILE A 490 5.41 6.63 17.60
C ILE A 490 6.54 5.93 18.37
N ASN A 491 6.67 6.18 19.68
CA ASN A 491 7.70 5.52 20.48
C ASN A 491 7.42 4.02 20.62
N ALA A 492 6.16 3.59 20.63
CA ALA A 492 5.82 2.18 20.62
C ALA A 492 6.31 1.48 19.33
N ALA A 493 6.10 2.12 18.18
CA ALA A 493 6.60 1.62 16.90
C ALA A 493 8.14 1.60 16.86
N GLN A 494 8.81 2.66 17.33
CA GLN A 494 10.28 2.70 17.39
C GLN A 494 10.84 1.61 18.32
N LEU A 495 10.20 1.34 19.45
CA LEU A 495 10.62 0.28 20.36
C LEU A 495 10.39 -1.11 19.75
N ALA A 496 9.29 -1.31 19.03
CA ALA A 496 9.05 -2.53 18.26
C ALA A 496 10.14 -2.75 17.20
N VAL A 497 10.48 -1.71 16.44
CA VAL A 497 11.56 -1.74 15.44
C VAL A 497 12.91 -2.07 16.08
N ARG A 498 13.22 -1.54 17.27
CA ARG A 498 14.43 -1.89 18.02
C ARG A 498 14.48 -3.36 18.41
N ILE A 499 13.36 -3.91 18.90
CA ILE A 499 13.25 -5.33 19.26
C ILE A 499 13.48 -6.21 18.02
N LEU A 500 12.84 -5.88 16.89
CA LEU A 500 13.04 -6.60 15.63
C LEU A 500 14.48 -6.48 15.12
N GLY A 501 15.07 -5.28 15.26
CA GLY A 501 16.44 -4.99 14.89
C GLY A 501 17.49 -5.75 15.70
N VAL A 502 17.14 -6.44 16.79
CA VAL A 502 18.07 -7.36 17.48
C VAL A 502 18.43 -8.54 16.57
N THR A 503 17.45 -9.07 15.83
CA THR A 503 17.63 -10.25 14.98
C THR A 503 17.74 -9.93 13.49
N ASP A 504 17.33 -8.73 13.08
CA ASP A 504 17.30 -8.31 11.68
C ASP A 504 18.25 -7.13 11.45
N ASP A 505 19.39 -7.42 10.83
CA ASP A 505 20.40 -6.41 10.48
C ASP A 505 19.87 -5.38 9.47
N GLY A 506 18.92 -5.74 8.62
CA GLY A 506 18.29 -4.81 7.66
C GLY A 506 17.44 -3.76 8.38
N ILE A 507 16.62 -4.19 9.34
CA ILE A 507 15.85 -3.29 10.20
C ILE A 507 16.78 -2.44 11.06
N ARG A 508 17.86 -3.03 11.61
CA ARG A 508 18.85 -2.28 12.40
C ARG A 508 19.53 -1.19 11.58
N ASN A 509 20.01 -1.50 10.38
CA ASN A 509 20.64 -0.52 9.49
C ASN A 509 19.68 0.62 9.10
N ARG A 510 18.40 0.31 8.87
CA ARG A 510 17.37 1.33 8.58
C ARG A 510 17.11 2.21 9.80
N LEU A 511 17.10 1.64 11.00
CA LEU A 511 16.98 2.38 12.24
C LEU A 511 18.22 3.27 12.48
N GLU A 512 19.43 2.76 12.24
CA GLU A 512 20.67 3.55 12.32
C GLU A 512 20.64 4.71 11.32
N THR A 513 20.18 4.47 10.09
CA THR A 513 19.98 5.53 9.09
C THR A 513 18.96 6.56 9.56
N TYR A 514 17.84 6.11 10.12
CA TYR A 514 16.80 7.00 10.66
C TYR A 514 17.34 7.85 11.83
N LEU A 515 18.13 7.26 12.72
CA LEU A 515 18.76 7.99 13.83
C LEU A 515 19.80 9.01 13.32
N ALA A 516 20.63 8.62 12.35
CA ALA A 516 21.59 9.53 11.71
C ALA A 516 20.89 10.66 10.94
N ASP A 517 19.73 10.40 10.34
CA ASP A 517 18.94 11.43 9.66
C ASP A 517 18.24 12.38 10.65
N GLN A 518 17.84 11.89 11.84
CA GLN A 518 17.37 12.76 12.91
C GLN A 518 18.47 13.70 13.40
N GLU A 519 19.69 13.17 13.61
CA GLU A 519 20.87 13.98 13.95
C GLU A 519 21.14 15.01 12.85
N ARG A 520 21.21 14.57 11.59
CA ARG A 520 21.42 15.47 10.44
C ARG A 520 20.31 16.50 10.32
N THR A 521 19.06 16.15 10.60
CA THR A 521 17.94 17.10 10.57
C THR A 521 18.11 18.15 11.65
N VAL A 522 18.54 17.78 12.85
CA VAL A 522 18.82 18.73 13.93
C VAL A 522 20.03 19.59 13.59
N VAL A 523 21.11 19.00 13.06
CA VAL A 523 22.33 19.72 12.64
C VAL A 523 22.01 20.69 11.51
N VAL A 524 21.29 20.28 10.46
CA VAL A 524 20.89 21.19 9.36
C VAL A 524 19.98 22.30 9.88
N LYS A 525 19.10 22.00 10.85
CA LYS A 525 18.27 23.02 11.49
C LYS A 525 19.11 23.98 12.33
N ALA A 526 20.10 23.48 13.06
CA ALA A 526 21.05 24.28 13.84
C ALA A 526 21.94 25.12 12.92
N GLU A 527 22.61 24.54 11.93
CA GLU A 527 23.42 25.24 10.92
C GLU A 527 22.60 26.29 10.16
N ARG A 528 21.34 25.97 9.83
CA ARG A 528 20.43 26.94 9.23
C ARG A 528 20.12 28.06 10.23
N MET A 529 19.78 27.75 11.47
CA MET A 529 19.52 28.75 12.52
C MET A 529 20.73 29.64 12.78
N GLU A 530 21.93 29.07 12.82
CA GLU A 530 23.21 29.75 13.02
C GLU A 530 23.58 30.63 11.82
N SER A 531 23.35 30.14 10.59
CA SER A 531 23.69 30.86 9.36
C SER A 531 22.73 31.99 9.00
N VAL A 532 21.43 31.83 9.25
CA VAL A 532 20.43 32.89 8.96
C VAL A 532 20.10 33.74 10.19
N GLY A 533 20.69 33.42 11.34
CA GLY A 533 20.36 34.00 12.64
C GLY A 533 18.97 33.57 13.13
N PHE A 534 18.74 33.66 14.43
CA PHE A 534 17.45 33.30 15.05
C PHE A 534 16.25 33.99 14.37
N ASP A 535 16.39 35.27 14.02
CA ASP A 535 15.37 36.05 13.32
C ASP A 535 15.11 35.59 11.88
N GLY A 536 16.13 35.16 11.13
CA GLY A 536 15.98 34.67 9.75
C GLY A 536 15.47 33.23 9.68
N TYR A 537 15.69 32.43 10.73
CA TYR A 537 15.21 31.06 10.83
C TYR A 537 13.70 30.99 11.10
N THR A 538 13.15 32.03 11.72
CA THR A 538 11.76 32.17 12.15
C THR A 538 10.93 33.05 11.20
N ILE A 539 11.00 32.84 9.89
CA ILE A 539 10.04 33.43 8.94
C ILE A 539 9.26 32.33 8.23
N CYS A 540 8.09 31.97 8.78
CA CYS A 540 7.06 31.20 8.08
C CYS A 540 6.11 32.16 7.35
N ASP A 541 6.26 32.33 6.04
CA ASP A 541 5.42 33.26 5.26
C ASP A 541 3.92 32.89 5.18
N ASN A 542 3.54 31.69 5.63
CA ASN A 542 2.22 31.10 5.36
C ASN A 542 1.29 30.97 6.58
N LEU A 543 1.66 31.48 7.75
CA LEU A 543 0.81 31.45 8.96
C LEU A 543 0.27 32.85 9.28
N THR A 544 -0.79 33.24 8.59
CA THR A 544 -1.57 34.45 8.90
C THR A 544 -2.91 34.12 9.55
N TRP A 545 -3.23 34.75 10.67
CA TRP A 545 -4.53 34.69 11.33
C TRP A 545 -5.14 36.09 11.41
N LYS A 546 -6.48 36.21 11.49
CA LYS A 546 -7.13 37.51 11.74
C LYS A 546 -7.47 37.65 13.22
N ASN A 547 -7.17 38.79 13.82
CA ASN A 547 -7.67 39.13 15.16
C ASN A 547 -9.17 39.47 15.11
N LEU A 548 -9.78 39.73 16.27
CA LEU A 548 -11.22 40.03 16.41
C LEU A 548 -11.65 41.30 15.66
N ASP A 549 -10.72 42.20 15.34
CA ASP A 549 -10.93 43.42 14.55
C ASP A 549 -10.64 43.22 13.04
N GLY A 550 -10.36 41.98 12.62
CA GLY A 550 -10.12 41.61 11.22
C GLY A 550 -8.71 41.89 10.70
N GLN A 551 -7.78 42.34 11.55
CA GLN A 551 -6.38 42.61 11.17
C GLN A 551 -5.57 41.30 11.09
N GLN A 552 -4.72 41.18 10.07
CA GLN A 552 -3.86 40.01 9.87
C GLN A 552 -2.64 40.05 10.81
N LEU A 553 -2.50 39.01 11.64
CA LEU A 553 -1.32 38.67 12.41
C LEU A 553 -0.46 37.66 11.63
N LYS A 554 0.84 37.90 11.51
CA LYS A 554 1.80 37.03 10.82
C LYS A 554 2.73 36.39 11.85
N TYR A 555 2.76 35.06 11.93
CA TYR A 555 3.58 34.35 12.92
C TYR A 555 4.94 33.96 12.37
N ARG A 556 5.95 34.01 13.24
CA ARG A 556 7.35 33.80 12.90
C ARG A 556 7.74 32.30 12.82
N SER A 557 7.13 31.38 13.58
CA SER A 557 7.36 29.94 13.36
C SER A 557 6.17 29.03 13.64
N ASP A 558 6.26 27.79 13.13
CA ASP A 558 5.40 26.63 13.33
C ASP A 558 5.84 25.72 14.51
N PHE A 559 6.93 26.10 15.20
CA PHE A 559 7.45 25.33 16.33
C PHE A 559 6.69 25.69 17.62
N ARG A 560 5.93 24.70 18.12
CA ARG A 560 4.93 24.73 19.22
C ARG A 560 3.54 25.23 18.78
N PRO A 561 2.44 24.65 19.31
CA PRO A 561 1.10 25.04 18.90
C PRO A 561 0.92 26.53 19.15
N ALA A 562 0.61 27.30 18.10
CA ALA A 562 0.51 28.77 18.14
C ALA A 562 -0.28 29.31 19.36
N ALA A 563 -1.27 28.54 19.82
CA ALA A 563 -2.08 28.83 21.01
C ALA A 563 -1.29 28.86 22.35
N ARG A 564 -0.24 28.04 22.52
CA ARG A 564 0.57 27.98 23.76
C ARG A 564 1.58 29.12 23.86
N TYR A 565 2.17 29.53 22.74
CA TYR A 565 3.15 30.61 22.70
C TYR A 565 2.49 31.98 22.93
N LEU A 566 1.34 32.24 22.29
CA LEU A 566 0.53 33.45 22.52
C LEU A 566 0.07 33.56 23.99
N TYR A 567 -0.32 32.43 24.59
CA TYR A 567 -0.76 32.36 25.97
C TYR A 567 0.38 32.63 26.96
N PHE A 568 1.56 32.03 26.73
CA PHE A 568 2.76 32.30 27.52
C PHE A 568 3.19 33.76 27.39
N HIS A 569 3.16 34.34 26.19
CA HIS A 569 3.48 35.75 25.98
C HIS A 569 2.46 36.70 26.63
N TYR A 570 1.17 36.34 26.63
CA TYR A 570 0.11 37.08 27.31
C TYR A 570 0.31 37.08 28.82
N LEU A 571 0.60 35.91 29.42
CA LEU A 571 0.93 35.79 30.84
C LEU A 571 2.22 36.56 31.20
N MET A 572 3.27 36.47 30.39
CA MET A 572 4.52 37.20 30.61
C MET A 572 4.36 38.72 30.43
N ALA A 573 3.46 39.17 29.55
CA ALA A 573 3.14 40.58 29.37
C ALA A 573 2.37 41.14 30.59
N ILE A 574 1.44 40.36 31.14
CA ILE A 574 0.74 40.69 32.39
C ILE A 574 1.71 40.75 33.57
N LEU A 575 2.56 39.74 33.73
CA LEU A 575 3.55 39.67 34.81
C LEU A 575 4.62 40.78 34.70
N LYS A 576 5.03 41.15 33.47
CA LYS A 576 5.91 42.32 33.23
C LYS A 576 5.21 43.65 33.53
N ALA A 577 3.91 43.77 33.27
CA ALA A 577 3.13 44.97 33.58
C ALA A 577 2.96 45.17 35.09
N GLU A 578 2.78 44.09 35.86
CA GLU A 578 2.80 44.15 37.33
C GLU A 578 4.18 44.56 37.89
N LYS A 579 5.26 44.08 37.28
CA LYS A 579 6.63 44.37 37.72
C LYS A 579 7.08 45.82 37.44
N ASN A 580 6.50 46.45 36.41
CA ASN A 580 6.80 47.82 35.97
C ASN A 580 5.73 48.84 36.42
N ALA A 581 5.16 48.68 37.62
CA ALA A 581 4.17 49.59 38.20
C ALA A 581 4.72 50.98 38.59
N SER A 582 5.52 51.60 37.72
CA SER A 582 5.96 52.99 37.83
C SER A 582 6.31 53.55 36.44
N GLY A 583 5.35 53.61 35.53
CA GLY A 583 5.53 54.39 34.31
C GLY A 583 4.46 54.13 33.27
N THR A 584 3.67 55.16 32.99
CA THR A 584 2.66 55.22 31.93
C THR A 584 3.24 54.93 30.55
N ALA A 585 3.25 53.65 30.15
CA ALA A 585 3.39 53.23 28.76
C ALA A 585 2.91 51.77 28.59
N CYS A 586 1.58 51.56 28.64
CA CYS A 586 1.01 50.31 28.16
C CYS A 586 -0.25 50.59 27.33
N GLN A 587 -0.08 51.36 26.25
CA GLN A 587 -1.07 51.37 25.18
C GLN A 587 -0.64 50.32 24.15
N LYS A 588 -1.48 49.28 24.03
CA LYS A 588 -1.40 48.13 23.12
C LYS A 588 -0.69 46.88 23.67
N ILE A 589 -1.25 46.27 24.70
CA ILE A 589 -1.13 44.81 24.86
C ILE A 589 -2.07 44.18 23.83
N ALA A 590 -1.50 43.48 22.85
CA ALA A 590 -2.26 42.76 21.82
C ALA A 590 -2.94 41.54 22.46
N TRP A 591 -4.27 41.52 22.42
CA TRP A 591 -5.10 40.47 22.98
C TRP A 591 -5.17 39.28 22.00
N ALA A 592 -4.92 38.07 22.51
CA ALA A 592 -5.34 36.83 21.86
C ALA A 592 -6.19 36.06 22.87
N THR A 593 -7.44 35.76 22.51
CA THR A 593 -8.32 34.94 23.34
C THR A 593 -7.80 33.51 23.40
N PRO A 594 -7.85 32.83 24.56
CA PRO A 594 -7.57 31.41 24.61
C PRO A 594 -8.66 30.72 23.78
N GLY A 595 -8.26 29.85 22.84
CA GLY A 595 -9.19 28.90 22.23
C GLY A 595 -9.85 28.01 23.29
N LYS A 596 -10.71 27.08 22.85
CA LYS A 596 -11.58 26.17 23.65
C LYS A 596 -10.86 25.21 24.62
N TYR A 597 -9.81 25.62 25.32
CA TYR A 597 -8.91 24.76 26.10
C TYR A 597 -8.77 25.15 27.58
N ILE A 598 -9.44 26.22 28.05
CA ILE A 598 -9.41 26.67 29.46
C ILE A 598 -10.83 26.71 30.04
N ARG A 599 -10.99 26.23 31.29
CA ARG A 599 -12.25 26.24 32.04
C ARG A 599 -12.55 27.64 32.59
N GLN A 600 -13.83 28.02 32.65
CA GLN A 600 -14.27 29.36 33.07
C GLN A 600 -13.78 29.76 34.47
N ASN A 601 -13.70 28.84 35.42
CA ASN A 601 -13.24 29.12 36.79
C ASN A 601 -11.76 29.53 36.87
N VAL A 602 -10.87 28.89 36.11
CA VAL A 602 -9.43 29.22 36.05
C VAL A 602 -9.24 30.62 35.47
N LEU A 603 -9.97 30.94 34.40
CA LEU A 603 -9.92 32.25 33.76
C LEU A 603 -10.46 33.35 34.69
N THR A 604 -11.54 33.06 35.43
CA THR A 604 -12.17 33.99 36.36
C THR A 604 -11.31 34.24 37.60
N ALA A 605 -10.61 33.21 38.11
CA ALA A 605 -9.66 33.35 39.22
C ALA A 605 -8.45 34.21 38.83
N LEU A 606 -7.87 33.95 37.65
CA LEU A 606 -6.72 34.69 37.12
C LEU A 606 -7.06 36.18 36.87
N VAL A 607 -8.25 36.45 36.32
CA VAL A 607 -8.75 37.82 36.10
C VAL A 607 -9.00 38.57 37.42
N ARG A 608 -9.44 37.87 38.47
CA ARG A 608 -9.63 38.46 39.81
C ARG A 608 -8.32 38.75 40.53
N GLU A 609 -7.30 37.92 40.37
CA GLU A 609 -5.98 38.13 40.96
C GLU A 609 -5.20 39.28 40.31
N VAL A 610 -5.31 39.41 38.97
CA VAL A 610 -4.57 40.42 38.18
C VAL A 610 -5.30 41.77 38.12
N GLY A 611 -6.58 41.83 38.50
CA GLY A 611 -7.25 43.06 38.95
C GLY A 611 -7.57 44.13 37.90
N ASN A 612 -7.79 43.80 36.62
CA ASN A 612 -8.07 44.82 35.59
C ASN A 612 -8.89 44.30 34.39
N VAL A 613 -10.16 43.95 34.58
CA VAL A 613 -11.07 43.69 33.45
C VAL A 613 -12.42 44.36 33.67
N ASP A 614 -12.87 45.13 32.68
CA ASP A 614 -14.19 45.74 32.65
C ASP A 614 -15.28 44.64 32.59
N PRO A 615 -16.43 44.78 33.29
CA PRO A 615 -17.50 43.78 33.32
C PRO A 615 -18.05 43.37 31.93
N SER A 616 -17.97 44.26 30.94
CA SER A 616 -18.40 43.98 29.56
C SER A 616 -17.41 43.09 28.79
N GLU A 617 -16.11 43.26 29.03
CA GLU A 617 -15.05 42.42 28.44
C GLU A 617 -15.02 41.03 29.08
N ALA A 618 -15.26 40.94 30.39
CA ALA A 618 -15.39 39.68 31.12
C ALA A 618 -16.52 38.77 30.57
N LYS A 619 -17.55 39.37 29.95
CA LYS A 619 -18.66 38.64 29.32
C LYS A 619 -18.24 37.94 28.03
N VAL A 620 -17.41 38.58 27.22
CA VAL A 620 -16.87 38.03 25.95
C VAL A 620 -16.02 36.79 26.22
N PHE A 621 -15.23 36.81 27.31
CA PHE A 621 -14.42 35.67 27.74
C PHE A 621 -15.27 34.45 28.17
N LYS A 622 -16.41 34.68 28.83
CA LYS A 622 -17.31 33.59 29.26
C LYS A 622 -17.97 32.89 28.08
N GLU A 623 -18.31 33.61 27.02
CA GLU A 623 -18.98 33.05 25.82
C GLU A 623 -18.07 32.11 25.00
N HIS A 624 -16.75 32.20 25.16
CA HIS A 624 -15.77 31.44 24.37
C HIS A 624 -15.01 30.35 25.16
N ALA A 625 -15.26 30.24 26.46
CA ALA A 625 -14.63 29.26 27.36
C ALA A 625 -15.40 27.93 27.45
N ILE A 626 -14.76 26.86 27.95
CA ILE A 626 -15.41 25.56 28.14
C ILE A 626 -16.40 25.65 29.32
N PRO A 627 -17.69 25.26 29.15
CA PRO A 627 -18.67 25.24 30.24
C PRO A 627 -18.28 24.27 31.36
N GLU A 628 -18.57 24.64 32.61
CA GLU A 628 -18.31 23.78 33.77
C GLU A 628 -19.20 22.53 33.74
N SER A 629 -18.60 21.35 33.71
CA SER A 629 -19.35 20.09 33.88
C SER A 629 -19.09 19.39 35.21
N GLU A 630 -18.27 19.92 36.11
CA GLU A 630 -18.07 19.36 37.46
C GLU A 630 -17.37 20.38 38.38
N THR A 631 -17.99 20.63 39.53
CA THR A 631 -17.54 21.51 40.62
C THR A 631 -16.28 20.97 41.31
N VAL A 632 -15.18 21.72 41.30
CA VAL A 632 -14.14 21.58 42.34
C VAL A 632 -14.31 22.73 43.31
N SER A 633 -14.90 22.43 44.46
CA SER A 633 -14.90 23.31 45.63
C SER A 633 -13.56 23.16 46.36
N GLY A 634 -12.82 24.24 46.57
CA GLY A 634 -11.66 24.24 47.46
C GLY A 634 -10.76 25.46 47.27
N GLU A 635 -10.63 26.26 48.32
CA GLU A 635 -9.78 27.44 48.46
C GLU A 635 -8.28 27.10 48.49
N ASN A 636 -7.72 26.49 47.44
CA ASN A 636 -6.26 26.30 47.33
C ASN A 636 -5.77 26.23 45.88
N VAL A 637 -6.29 27.14 45.05
CA VAL A 637 -5.80 27.33 43.68
C VAL A 637 -4.62 28.33 43.63
N SER A 638 -4.41 29.14 44.69
CA SER A 638 -3.36 30.16 44.77
C SER A 638 -1.95 29.62 44.99
N ASP A 639 -1.82 28.50 45.72
CA ASP A 639 -0.50 27.95 46.09
C ASP A 639 0.06 27.07 44.97
N LEU A 640 -0.82 26.30 44.30
CA LEU A 640 -0.43 25.44 43.18
C LEU A 640 0.02 26.24 41.95
N SER A 641 -0.59 27.42 41.71
CA SER A 641 -0.24 28.29 40.60
C SER A 641 1.10 29.01 40.83
N ARG A 642 1.45 29.37 42.06
CA ARG A 642 2.74 29.99 42.39
C ARG A 642 3.91 29.02 42.35
N GLU A 643 3.78 27.79 42.86
CA GLU A 643 4.85 26.77 42.78
C GLU A 643 5.15 26.36 41.34
N LEU A 644 4.11 26.12 40.52
CA LEU A 644 4.28 25.75 39.10
C LEU A 644 4.88 26.88 38.25
N LEU A 645 4.69 28.14 38.62
CA LEU A 645 5.27 29.29 37.93
C LEU A 645 6.71 29.58 38.39
N ALA A 646 7.04 29.34 39.66
CA ALA A 646 8.39 29.55 40.19
C ALA A 646 9.38 28.48 39.68
N ASP A 647 8.99 27.21 39.70
CA ASP A 647 9.82 26.09 39.25
C ASP A 647 10.09 26.17 37.73
N ALA A 648 9.08 26.56 36.95
CA ALA A 648 9.22 26.76 35.50
C ALA A 648 10.06 28.00 35.12
N CYS A 649 10.19 28.98 36.03
CA CYS A 649 11.05 30.16 35.82
C CYS A 649 12.50 29.90 36.24
N LEU A 650 12.75 29.14 37.32
CA LEU A 650 14.09 28.85 37.83
C LEU A 650 14.86 27.86 36.94
N GLU A 651 14.21 26.80 36.44
CA GLU A 651 14.82 25.85 35.49
C GLU A 651 15.27 26.50 34.17
N LYS A 652 14.74 27.69 33.85
CA LYS A 652 15.01 28.41 32.61
C LYS A 652 16.00 29.57 32.74
N MET A 653 16.36 29.96 33.96
CA MET A 653 17.32 31.03 34.22
C MET A 653 18.76 30.53 34.49
N GLU A 654 18.96 29.23 34.75
CA GLU A 654 20.30 28.68 35.07
C GLU A 654 21.15 28.24 33.86
N GLU A 655 20.62 28.21 32.62
CA GLU A 655 21.35 27.56 31.51
C GLU A 655 21.92 28.44 30.40
N GLU A 656 21.59 29.73 30.22
CA GLU A 656 22.28 30.52 29.16
C GLU A 656 22.49 31.99 29.57
N ASP A 657 23.78 32.34 29.67
CA ASP A 657 24.34 33.68 29.79
C ASP A 657 23.86 34.58 28.63
N TRP A 658 23.26 35.72 28.96
CA TRP A 658 22.96 36.79 28.01
C TRP A 658 24.01 37.90 28.14
N GLU A 659 24.79 38.14 27.09
CA GLU A 659 25.37 39.47 26.86
C GLU A 659 24.36 40.26 26.01
N GLU A 660 23.97 41.43 26.53
CA GLU A 660 23.12 42.43 25.87
C GLU A 660 23.90 43.13 24.75
N ASP A 661 23.25 43.35 23.60
CA ASP A 661 23.51 44.53 22.77
C ASP A 661 22.18 45.04 22.18
N ASP A 662 21.79 46.22 22.69
CA ASP A 662 20.76 47.24 22.34
C ASP A 662 19.35 46.84 21.83
#